data_AF-A0A937SYV4-F1
#
_entry.id   AF-A0A937SYV4-F1
#
_cell.length_a   1.000
_cell.length_b   1.000
_cell.length_c   1.000
_cell.angle_alpha   90.00
_cell.angle_beta   90.00
_cell.angle_gamma   90.00
#
_symmetry.space_group_name_H-M   'P 1'
#
loop_
_entity.id
_entity.type
_entity.pdbx_description
1 polymer ?
#
loop_
_entity_poly.entity_id
_entity_poly.type
_entity_poly.pdbx_seq_one_letter_code
_entity_poly.pdbx_strand_id
1 'polypeptide(L)'
;MRVFGRVLLAIVVFCGTLVVWPSFATAQTGGSQVTAALDGLHRWLGDNENGQAWRRFLKSDELARQLEKGNQADRKTVKEILNAYSGETQGLTGKRFVAVRKALKAWLDELPLMRLDELPQAARDAKDQYKPITDDGVAQAKKRLTDAMAGLDQLLQPGSKKNTEKWHEFLRQDEVEEQLQAEDGPDWKVLQSVSLKYYENVPGLEHPKFMAVRVALRGYADAVLFSSNEKSQEYYEQYLDELAKRLESYAETPSAEDAIMIGKTVGWLERFGQAEDLVAAVRQYYSHPNLFVQVSEDMMKTGLDTDVDKEMVVRDSILGTSMRSDAHMIGRATVDLVPSAHSACIDIVLSGTTTSDNVGRNGPVTIYSSGVTTIDARKRMMVSATGITVQPAKATCRTRSRVTSIAGSAIAQNIAWNRVRQSKGRAEAIASQRGARRAEDEMDGEAGELLSKGADMFANKFRNPLLRRDAFPQVLNFSTTDDYLHVVGLRAGANQLAAPGEPPALTANHDLGVRLHESFAGNLSQAALGGVTLTDERLVELVEQLTGSVPEEMVITEDTDPWSITFDSERPIDTRFDDQNVTISIRGKKFTRGATELRNRLKISATYKLERIGQGIKLTRQGEVQIDFPGSKRLSASQVAMKTFMKKRFEDMFKTEIASEGIELPGQFKKAGKLSLQQLYCDDGWLALGWHHPPLDARTAKKD
;
A
#
# COMPACT_ATOMS: atom_id res chain seq x y z
N MET A 1 -10.62 -30.52 2.53
CA MET A 1 -9.93 -30.10 3.77
C MET A 1 -9.12 -28.80 3.64
N ARG A 2 -7.98 -28.73 2.90
CA ARG A 2 -7.07 -27.55 2.86
C ARG A 2 -7.67 -26.21 2.35
N VAL A 3 -8.83 -26.25 1.68
CA VAL A 3 -9.36 -25.12 0.90
C VAL A 3 -9.90 -23.99 1.78
N PHE A 4 -10.83 -24.26 2.70
CA PHE A 4 -11.43 -23.19 3.53
C PHE A 4 -10.46 -22.52 4.51
N GLY A 5 -9.44 -23.23 4.97
CA GLY A 5 -8.33 -22.61 5.71
C GLY A 5 -7.59 -21.60 4.84
N ARG A 6 -7.38 -21.90 3.55
CA ARG A 6 -6.90 -20.93 2.57
C ARG A 6 -7.93 -19.84 2.25
N VAL A 7 -9.25 -20.07 2.31
CA VAL A 7 -10.25 -19.01 2.08
C VAL A 7 -10.28 -18.00 3.23
N LEU A 8 -10.36 -18.43 4.49
CA LEU A 8 -10.37 -17.50 5.63
C LEU A 8 -9.04 -16.76 5.73
N LEU A 9 -7.93 -17.49 5.56
CA LEU A 9 -6.61 -16.88 5.44
C LEU A 9 -6.57 -15.92 4.24
N ALA A 10 -7.14 -16.26 3.07
CA ALA A 10 -7.21 -15.38 1.90
C ALA A 10 -8.33 -14.32 1.95
N ILE A 11 -9.10 -14.17 3.01
CA ILE A 11 -9.84 -12.92 3.25
C ILE A 11 -8.91 -11.93 3.96
N VAL A 12 -8.19 -12.40 5.00
CA VAL A 12 -7.08 -11.66 5.64
C VAL A 12 -5.95 -11.37 4.64
N VAL A 13 -5.71 -12.29 3.69
CA VAL A 13 -4.61 -12.28 2.72
C VAL A 13 -5.08 -11.89 1.30
N PHE A 14 -6.35 -11.59 1.03
CA PHE A 14 -6.73 -10.74 -0.13
C PHE A 14 -6.79 -9.26 0.27
N CYS A 15 -6.99 -8.97 1.56
CA CYS A 15 -6.59 -7.70 2.16
C CYS A 15 -5.06 -7.59 2.35
N GLY A 16 -4.34 -8.72 2.39
CA GLY A 16 -2.92 -8.82 2.74
C GLY A 16 -1.93 -9.19 1.62
N THR A 17 -2.37 -9.77 0.48
CA THR A 17 -1.55 -9.87 -0.74
C THR A 17 -1.56 -8.52 -1.45
N LEU A 18 -0.87 -7.57 -0.84
CA LEU A 18 0.23 -6.87 -1.48
C LEU A 18 0.97 -6.09 -0.38
N VAL A 19 2.27 -6.39 -0.24
CA VAL A 19 3.30 -5.34 -0.17
C VAL A 19 3.50 -4.82 1.31
N VAL A 20 4.74 -4.47 1.72
CA VAL A 20 5.48 -4.96 2.92
C VAL A 20 6.32 -3.96 3.80
N TRP A 21 6.01 -3.41 5.03
CA TRP A 21 6.82 -2.44 5.93
C TRP A 21 7.47 -2.93 7.29
N PRO A 22 8.77 -3.30 7.35
CA PRO A 22 9.54 -3.39 8.60
C PRO A 22 9.57 -2.07 9.38
N SER A 23 9.94 -2.17 10.64
CA SER A 23 10.15 -1.06 11.59
C SER A 23 10.76 0.20 11.00
N PHE A 24 10.34 1.34 11.54
CA PHE A 24 10.86 2.66 11.20
C PHE A 24 12.40 2.68 11.18
N ALA A 25 12.98 2.82 9.99
CA ALA A 25 14.00 3.85 9.85
C ALA A 25 13.28 5.16 10.17
N THR A 26 13.43 5.67 11.41
CA THR A 26 12.73 6.89 11.82
C THR A 26 13.18 8.01 10.89
N ALA A 27 12.27 8.45 10.01
CA ALA A 27 12.35 9.78 9.44
C ALA A 27 12.53 10.71 10.63
N GLN A 28 13.68 11.36 10.71
CA GLN A 28 14.17 11.99 11.94
C GLN A 28 13.11 13.01 12.36
N THR A 29 12.32 12.68 13.38
CA THR A 29 11.19 13.49 13.84
C THR A 29 11.68 14.89 14.14
N GLY A 30 10.83 15.92 13.98
CA GLY A 30 11.20 17.30 14.28
C GLY A 30 11.87 17.42 15.65
N GLY A 31 11.35 16.71 16.66
CA GLY A 31 11.96 16.63 17.98
C GLY A 31 13.39 16.04 17.97
N SER A 32 13.63 14.92 17.28
CA SER A 32 14.98 14.34 17.18
C SER A 32 15.94 15.15 16.27
N GLN A 33 15.44 15.93 15.32
CA GLN A 33 16.22 16.94 14.59
C GLN A 33 16.59 18.12 15.51
N VAL A 34 15.64 18.60 16.33
CA VAL A 34 15.87 19.65 17.33
C VAL A 34 16.90 19.18 18.36
N THR A 35 16.78 17.95 18.86
CA THR A 35 17.75 17.35 19.81
C THR A 35 19.16 17.34 19.22
N ALA A 36 19.34 16.79 18.01
CA ALA A 36 20.64 16.76 17.36
C ALA A 36 21.24 18.16 17.10
N ALA A 37 20.40 19.14 16.74
CA ALA A 37 20.82 20.53 16.57
C ALA A 37 21.16 21.22 17.91
N LEU A 38 20.39 20.94 18.96
CA LEU A 38 20.53 21.50 20.31
C LEU A 38 21.80 20.97 20.99
N ASP A 39 22.06 19.67 20.90
CA ASP A 39 23.33 19.05 21.32
C ASP A 39 24.53 19.70 20.61
N GLY A 40 24.41 19.92 19.29
CA GLY A 40 25.42 20.59 18.48
C GLY A 40 25.65 22.06 18.85
N LEU A 41 24.64 22.71 19.45
CA LEU A 41 24.73 24.07 19.99
C LEU A 41 25.32 24.07 21.41
N HIS A 42 24.79 23.25 22.32
CA HIS A 42 25.24 23.14 23.71
C HIS A 42 26.71 22.73 23.81
N ARG A 43 27.14 21.73 23.02
CA ARG A 43 28.54 21.28 22.94
C ARG A 43 29.50 22.37 22.44
N TRP A 44 29.00 23.39 21.73
CA TRP A 44 29.80 24.55 21.30
C TRP A 44 29.75 25.72 22.29
N LEU A 45 28.62 25.94 22.97
CA LEU A 45 28.50 26.92 24.05
C LEU A 45 29.38 26.55 25.27
N GLY A 46 29.49 25.25 25.55
CA GLY A 46 30.10 24.73 26.78
C GLY A 46 29.30 25.11 28.02
N ASP A 47 29.89 24.88 29.19
CA ASP A 47 29.24 25.06 30.51
C ASP A 47 29.73 26.30 31.28
N ASN A 48 30.51 27.17 30.64
CA ASN A 48 30.90 28.48 31.20
C ASN A 48 29.70 29.42 31.39
N GLU A 49 29.87 30.51 32.15
CA GLU A 49 28.78 31.44 32.50
C GLU A 49 28.02 32.00 31.28
N ASN A 50 28.72 32.32 30.19
CA ASN A 50 28.11 32.78 28.94
C ASN A 50 27.30 31.66 28.27
N GLY A 51 27.83 30.43 28.22
CA GLY A 51 27.08 29.25 27.75
C GLY A 51 25.81 28.99 28.57
N GLN A 52 25.89 29.12 29.89
CA GLN A 52 24.74 29.00 30.80
C GLN A 52 23.73 30.14 30.61
N ALA A 53 24.18 31.38 30.39
CA ALA A 53 23.31 32.51 30.07
C ALA A 53 22.54 32.28 28.76
N TRP A 54 23.20 31.78 27.70
CA TRP A 54 22.54 31.40 26.45
C TRP A 54 21.53 30.26 26.63
N ARG A 55 21.83 29.22 27.43
CA ARG A 55 20.88 28.13 27.69
C ARG A 55 19.60 28.63 28.37
N ARG A 56 19.72 29.53 29.35
CA ARG A 56 18.58 30.16 30.05
C ARG A 56 17.77 31.08 29.12
N PHE A 57 18.45 31.97 28.38
CA PHE A 57 17.80 32.87 27.41
C PHE A 57 16.99 32.11 26.36
N LEU A 58 17.52 30.97 25.89
CA LEU A 58 16.89 30.11 24.89
C LEU A 58 15.94 29.04 25.48
N LYS A 59 15.55 29.17 26.76
CA LYS A 59 14.65 28.25 27.48
C LYS A 59 15.05 26.76 27.33
N SER A 60 16.35 26.43 27.34
CA SER A 60 16.84 25.08 26.99
C SER A 60 16.26 23.96 27.85
N ASP A 61 16.06 24.20 29.14
CA ASP A 61 15.54 23.20 30.09
C ASP A 61 14.01 23.00 29.98
N GLU A 62 13.31 23.98 29.40
CA GLU A 62 11.91 23.80 28.96
C GLU A 62 11.88 23.04 27.64
N LEU A 63 12.78 23.37 26.69
CA LEU A 63 12.87 22.66 25.43
C LEU A 63 13.14 21.16 25.63
N ALA A 64 14.04 20.78 26.53
CA ALA A 64 14.26 19.39 26.92
C ALA A 64 12.96 18.72 27.41
N ARG A 65 12.25 19.32 28.37
CA ARG A 65 10.98 18.80 28.92
C ARG A 65 9.82 18.76 27.91
N GLN A 66 9.90 19.51 26.82
CA GLN A 66 8.94 19.40 25.72
C GLN A 66 9.37 18.31 24.73
N LEU A 67 10.66 18.15 24.46
CA LEU A 67 11.19 17.06 23.62
C LEU A 67 10.89 15.68 24.21
N GLU A 68 10.98 15.54 25.53
CA GLU A 68 10.59 14.33 26.28
C GLU A 68 9.12 13.92 26.05
N LYS A 69 8.22 14.87 25.74
CA LYS A 69 6.80 14.60 25.46
C LYS A 69 6.53 14.20 24.00
N GLY A 70 7.49 14.35 23.11
CA GLY A 70 7.32 14.06 21.68
C GLY A 70 6.12 14.79 21.07
N ASN A 71 5.12 14.05 20.60
CA ASN A 71 3.90 14.61 20.00
C ASN A 71 2.92 15.23 21.02
N GLN A 72 3.10 14.98 22.33
CA GLN A 72 2.35 15.65 23.40
C GLN A 72 3.03 16.94 23.90
N ALA A 73 4.06 17.43 23.20
CA ALA A 73 4.66 18.72 23.51
C ALA A 73 3.66 19.86 23.31
N ASP A 74 3.68 20.84 24.21
CA ASP A 74 2.85 22.03 24.08
C ASP A 74 3.32 22.89 22.90
N ARG A 75 2.53 22.88 21.82
CA ARG A 75 2.69 23.69 20.62
C ARG A 75 2.88 25.18 20.93
N LYS A 76 2.23 25.72 21.97
CA LYS A 76 2.39 27.11 22.40
C LYS A 76 3.77 27.35 23.02
N THR A 77 4.18 26.53 23.99
CA THR A 77 5.52 26.60 24.58
C THR A 77 6.63 26.43 23.54
N VAL A 78 6.50 25.47 22.61
CA VAL A 78 7.48 25.28 21.52
C VAL A 78 7.51 26.49 20.58
N LYS A 79 6.38 27.14 20.30
CA LYS A 79 6.32 28.42 19.57
C LYS A 79 6.99 29.57 20.33
N GLU A 80 6.85 29.66 21.65
CA GLU A 80 7.57 30.65 22.46
C GLU A 80 9.09 30.41 22.46
N ILE A 81 9.54 29.16 22.51
CA ILE A 81 10.96 28.81 22.41
C ILE A 81 11.48 29.20 21.02
N LEU A 82 10.76 28.84 19.95
CA LEU A 82 11.10 29.25 18.59
C LEU A 82 11.20 30.78 18.43
N ASN A 83 10.32 31.54 19.08
CA ASN A 83 10.40 33.01 19.09
C ASN A 83 11.70 33.52 19.74
N ALA A 84 12.17 32.91 20.84
CA ALA A 84 13.45 33.27 21.46
C ALA A 84 14.66 33.03 20.53
N TYR A 85 14.62 31.97 19.71
CA TYR A 85 15.61 31.74 18.64
C TYR A 85 15.45 32.68 17.42
N SER A 86 14.33 33.39 17.31
CA SER A 86 13.96 34.21 16.15
C SER A 86 14.06 35.73 16.40
N GLY A 87 14.41 36.16 17.62
CA GLY A 87 14.60 37.56 17.96
C GLY A 87 15.86 38.20 17.35
N GLU A 88 16.00 39.51 17.56
CA GLU A 88 17.08 40.33 16.96
C GLU A 88 18.41 40.30 17.77
N THR A 89 18.48 39.51 18.84
CA THR A 89 19.64 39.45 19.74
C THR A 89 20.92 39.05 19.01
N GLN A 90 21.96 39.87 19.16
CA GLN A 90 23.25 39.69 18.49
C GLN A 90 23.83 38.30 18.77
N GLY A 91 24.06 37.52 17.70
CA GLY A 91 24.54 36.13 17.77
C GLY A 91 23.55 35.10 17.25
N LEU A 92 22.24 35.35 17.29
CA LEU A 92 21.20 34.42 16.82
C LEU A 92 21.23 34.14 15.30
N THR A 93 21.96 34.95 14.53
CA THR A 93 22.26 34.71 13.11
C THR A 93 23.36 33.66 12.89
N GLY A 94 24.05 33.22 13.94
CA GLY A 94 25.09 32.20 13.88
C GLY A 94 24.56 30.82 13.48
N LYS A 95 25.30 30.12 12.62
CA LYS A 95 24.87 28.86 11.96
C LYS A 95 24.24 27.81 12.89
N ARG A 96 24.69 27.68 14.14
CA ARG A 96 24.14 26.72 15.13
C ARG A 96 22.77 27.14 15.66
N PHE A 97 22.58 28.41 16.02
CA PHE A 97 21.26 28.94 16.43
C PHE A 97 20.26 28.87 15.26
N VAL A 98 20.71 29.15 14.04
CA VAL A 98 19.88 29.01 12.82
C VAL A 98 19.49 27.55 12.54
N ALA A 99 20.37 26.58 12.81
CA ALA A 99 20.05 25.15 12.70
C ALA A 99 18.96 24.73 13.70
N VAL A 100 19.11 25.11 14.98
CA VAL A 100 18.07 24.86 16.00
C VAL A 100 16.77 25.57 15.66
N ARG A 101 16.80 26.83 15.19
CA ARG A 101 15.61 27.56 14.74
C ARG A 101 14.89 26.84 13.59
N LYS A 102 15.63 26.32 12.61
CA LYS A 102 15.03 25.58 11.48
C LYS A 102 14.37 24.28 11.95
N ALA A 103 15.06 23.51 12.81
CA ALA A 103 14.52 22.29 13.38
C ALA A 103 13.28 22.57 14.26
N LEU A 104 13.32 23.62 15.09
CA LEU A 104 12.17 24.05 15.91
C LEU A 104 10.97 24.46 15.05
N LYS A 105 11.18 25.13 13.92
CA LYS A 105 10.08 25.46 13.00
C LYS A 105 9.49 24.20 12.36
N ALA A 106 10.32 23.26 11.91
CA ALA A 106 9.84 22.00 11.35
C ALA A 106 9.06 21.18 12.38
N TRP A 107 9.59 21.01 13.59
CA TRP A 107 8.90 20.32 14.67
C TRP A 107 7.60 21.02 15.08
N LEU A 108 7.59 22.36 15.17
CA LEU A 108 6.38 23.12 15.42
C LEU A 108 5.34 22.96 14.30
N ASP A 109 5.74 22.68 13.06
CA ASP A 109 4.80 22.37 11.98
C ASP A 109 4.27 20.92 12.03
N GLU A 110 5.02 20.00 12.66
CA GLU A 110 4.60 18.61 12.92
C GLU A 110 3.69 18.45 14.15
N LEU A 111 3.87 19.28 15.19
CA LEU A 111 3.12 19.17 16.45
C LEU A 111 1.61 19.38 16.28
N PRO A 112 0.75 18.64 17.00
CA PRO A 112 -0.70 18.75 16.85
C PRO A 112 -1.25 20.12 17.26
N LEU A 113 -2.32 20.57 16.60
CA LEU A 113 -2.96 21.87 16.84
C LEU A 113 -3.55 22.01 18.25
N MET A 114 -4.01 20.89 18.82
CA MET A 114 -4.65 20.75 20.13
C MET A 114 -4.03 19.54 20.84
N ARG A 115 -3.98 19.53 22.18
CA ARG A 115 -3.55 18.35 22.94
C ARG A 115 -4.65 17.28 22.96
N LEU A 116 -4.29 16.02 23.17
CA LEU A 116 -5.22 14.88 23.11
C LEU A 116 -6.37 15.01 24.13
N ASP A 117 -6.06 15.50 25.33
CA ASP A 117 -7.01 15.79 26.41
C ASP A 117 -7.86 17.06 26.17
N GLU A 118 -7.51 17.89 25.19
CA GLU A 118 -8.27 19.09 24.84
C GLU A 118 -9.36 18.80 23.79
N LEU A 119 -9.26 17.71 23.01
CA LEU A 119 -10.18 17.41 21.91
C LEU A 119 -11.68 17.36 22.34
N PRO A 120 -12.06 16.79 23.50
CA PRO A 120 -13.46 16.80 23.93
C PRO A 120 -13.99 18.20 24.24
N GLN A 121 -13.16 19.06 24.84
CA GLN A 121 -13.56 20.44 25.13
C GLN A 121 -13.56 21.29 23.86
N ALA A 122 -12.57 21.13 22.98
CA ALA A 122 -12.53 21.77 21.67
C ALA A 122 -13.74 21.38 20.80
N ALA A 123 -14.28 20.16 20.94
CA ALA A 123 -15.54 19.77 20.32
C ALA A 123 -16.76 20.52 20.88
N ARG A 124 -16.80 20.79 22.19
CA ARG A 124 -17.85 21.63 22.80
C ARG A 124 -17.74 23.10 22.36
N ASP A 125 -16.52 23.64 22.41
CA ASP A 125 -16.20 25.03 22.07
C ASP A 125 -16.33 25.32 20.55
N ALA A 126 -16.35 24.28 19.72
CA ALA A 126 -16.58 24.42 18.28
C ALA A 126 -18.03 24.82 17.93
N LYS A 127 -18.99 24.72 18.85
CA LYS A 127 -20.41 25.06 18.57
C LYS A 127 -20.58 26.50 18.09
N ASP A 128 -19.85 27.45 18.67
CA ASP A 128 -19.87 28.87 18.29
C ASP A 128 -19.18 29.16 16.94
N GLN A 129 -18.67 28.12 16.24
CA GLN A 129 -17.87 28.22 15.02
C GLN A 129 -18.61 27.69 13.77
N TYR A 130 -19.94 27.53 13.82
CA TYR A 130 -20.77 27.08 12.70
C TYR A 130 -20.58 27.94 11.44
N LYS A 131 -20.34 27.30 10.29
CA LYS A 131 -20.13 27.97 9.00
C LYS A 131 -21.29 27.64 8.03
N PRO A 132 -22.26 28.53 7.79
CA PRO A 132 -23.31 28.26 6.81
C PRO A 132 -22.75 28.20 5.38
N ILE A 133 -23.22 27.25 4.57
CA ILE A 133 -22.95 27.24 3.12
C ILE A 133 -23.95 28.17 2.45
N THR A 134 -23.45 29.27 1.88
CA THR A 134 -24.24 30.31 1.20
C THR A 134 -24.51 29.96 -0.27
N ASP A 135 -25.41 30.71 -0.91
CA ASP A 135 -25.72 30.58 -2.34
C ASP A 135 -24.49 30.76 -3.23
N ASP A 136 -23.56 31.63 -2.84
CA ASP A 136 -22.25 31.76 -3.53
C ASP A 136 -21.41 30.49 -3.39
N GLY A 137 -21.40 29.85 -2.20
CA GLY A 137 -20.78 28.54 -2.00
C GLY A 137 -21.38 27.45 -2.89
N VAL A 138 -22.71 27.45 -3.05
CA VAL A 138 -23.43 26.56 -3.98
C VAL A 138 -23.07 26.89 -5.44
N ALA A 139 -23.01 28.16 -5.83
CA ALA A 139 -22.62 28.59 -7.17
C ALA A 139 -21.15 28.24 -7.50
N GLN A 140 -20.24 28.36 -6.54
CA GLN A 140 -18.86 27.89 -6.65
C GLN A 140 -18.76 26.36 -6.78
N ALA A 141 -19.64 25.60 -6.11
CA ALA A 141 -19.71 24.15 -6.28
C ALA A 141 -20.29 23.76 -7.66
N LYS A 142 -21.37 24.44 -8.09
CA LYS A 142 -21.98 24.33 -9.42
C LYS A 142 -20.94 24.53 -10.53
N LYS A 143 -20.20 25.64 -10.46
CA LYS A 143 -19.15 25.96 -11.43
C LYS A 143 -18.06 24.88 -11.48
N ARG A 144 -17.57 24.41 -10.31
CA ARG A 144 -16.57 23.32 -10.25
C ARG A 144 -17.04 22.03 -10.92
N LEU A 145 -18.33 21.73 -10.87
CA LEU A 145 -18.92 20.59 -11.61
C LEU A 145 -18.94 20.86 -13.12
N THR A 146 -19.41 22.03 -13.57
CA THR A 146 -19.40 22.41 -15.00
C THR A 146 -17.99 22.40 -15.59
N ASP A 147 -17.00 22.99 -14.90
CA ASP A 147 -15.60 23.02 -15.32
C ASP A 147 -15.01 21.58 -15.41
N ALA A 148 -15.41 20.69 -14.50
CA ALA A 148 -14.98 19.29 -14.51
C ALA A 148 -15.64 18.49 -15.65
N MET A 149 -16.92 18.69 -15.93
CA MET A 149 -17.67 18.03 -17.01
C MET A 149 -17.12 18.41 -18.38
N ALA A 150 -16.95 19.70 -18.68
CA ALA A 150 -16.30 20.15 -19.90
C ALA A 150 -14.88 19.57 -20.03
N GLY A 151 -14.18 19.41 -18.90
CA GLY A 151 -12.89 18.74 -18.82
C GLY A 151 -12.92 17.23 -19.10
N LEU A 152 -14.05 16.55 -18.92
CA LEU A 152 -14.30 15.16 -19.28
C LEU A 152 -14.76 15.03 -20.74
N ASP A 153 -15.62 15.92 -21.22
CA ASP A 153 -16.05 15.95 -22.62
C ASP A 153 -14.85 16.10 -23.57
N GLN A 154 -13.90 16.98 -23.23
CA GLN A 154 -12.64 17.16 -23.97
C GLN A 154 -11.79 15.88 -24.03
N LEU A 155 -11.88 14.98 -23.04
CA LEU A 155 -11.21 13.67 -23.05
C LEU A 155 -11.94 12.66 -23.93
N LEU A 156 -13.28 12.75 -24.02
CA LEU A 156 -14.11 11.82 -24.79
C LEU A 156 -14.19 12.22 -26.28
N GLN A 157 -14.05 13.50 -26.61
CA GLN A 157 -14.12 14.03 -27.99
C GLN A 157 -13.19 13.36 -29.02
N PRO A 158 -11.93 12.98 -28.70
CA PRO A 158 -11.06 12.24 -29.62
C PRO A 158 -11.47 10.78 -29.88
N GLY A 159 -12.46 10.26 -29.15
CA GLY A 159 -13.04 8.93 -29.36
C GLY A 159 -14.01 8.89 -30.55
N SER A 160 -14.59 7.71 -30.80
CA SER A 160 -15.75 7.64 -31.70
C SER A 160 -16.99 8.19 -31.01
N LYS A 161 -17.86 8.90 -31.75
CA LYS A 161 -19.11 9.48 -31.21
C LYS A 161 -19.92 8.47 -30.39
N LYS A 162 -20.02 7.22 -30.89
CA LYS A 162 -20.71 6.09 -30.23
C LYS A 162 -20.10 5.65 -28.90
N ASN A 163 -18.81 5.88 -28.67
CA ASN A 163 -18.17 5.64 -27.38
C ASN A 163 -18.51 6.77 -26.39
N THR A 164 -18.51 8.02 -26.87
CA THR A 164 -18.85 9.21 -26.09
C THR A 164 -20.31 9.19 -25.65
N GLU A 165 -21.24 8.91 -26.57
CA GLU A 165 -22.68 8.69 -26.30
C GLU A 165 -22.90 7.63 -25.19
N LYS A 166 -22.17 6.50 -25.23
CA LYS A 166 -22.23 5.45 -24.20
C LYS A 166 -21.73 5.88 -22.83
N TRP A 167 -20.72 6.75 -22.76
CA TRP A 167 -20.25 7.27 -21.48
C TRP A 167 -21.26 8.26 -20.89
N HIS A 168 -21.87 9.13 -21.70
CA HIS A 168 -22.95 10.01 -21.25
C HIS A 168 -24.17 9.21 -20.74
N GLU A 169 -24.60 8.17 -21.47
CA GLU A 169 -25.66 7.24 -21.06
C GLU A 169 -25.34 6.56 -19.72
N PHE A 170 -24.16 5.94 -19.60
CA PHE A 170 -23.76 5.21 -18.38
C PHE A 170 -23.62 6.13 -17.16
N LEU A 171 -23.09 7.35 -17.36
CA LEU A 171 -22.90 8.37 -16.32
C LEU A 171 -24.14 9.23 -16.08
N ARG A 172 -25.25 9.00 -16.82
CA ARG A 172 -26.51 9.74 -16.71
C ARG A 172 -26.31 11.25 -16.85
N GLN A 173 -25.51 11.67 -17.84
CA GLN A 173 -25.09 13.06 -18.01
C GLN A 173 -26.28 14.01 -18.19
N ASP A 174 -27.30 13.62 -18.96
CA ASP A 174 -28.54 14.35 -19.18
C ASP A 174 -29.21 14.78 -17.85
N GLU A 175 -29.23 13.91 -16.84
CA GLU A 175 -29.76 14.25 -15.50
C GLU A 175 -28.87 15.26 -14.78
N VAL A 176 -27.54 15.19 -14.93
CA VAL A 176 -26.62 16.17 -14.34
C VAL A 176 -26.80 17.54 -15.00
N GLU A 177 -27.00 17.57 -16.32
CA GLU A 177 -27.27 18.78 -17.08
C GLU A 177 -28.63 19.39 -16.70
N GLU A 178 -29.68 18.58 -16.50
CA GLU A 178 -30.97 19.02 -15.94
C GLU A 178 -30.77 19.66 -14.54
N GLN A 179 -30.08 18.99 -13.62
CA GLN A 179 -29.78 19.55 -12.29
C GLN A 179 -28.79 20.74 -12.31
N LEU A 180 -28.11 20.99 -13.44
CA LEU A 180 -27.33 22.22 -13.65
C LEU A 180 -28.19 23.37 -14.20
N GLN A 181 -29.36 23.11 -14.78
CA GLN A 181 -30.26 24.17 -15.29
C GLN A 181 -31.53 24.39 -14.44
N ALA A 182 -31.82 23.56 -13.44
CA ALA A 182 -32.97 23.69 -12.56
C ALA A 182 -33.08 25.09 -11.90
N GLU A 183 -34.16 25.82 -12.20
CA GLU A 183 -34.43 27.18 -11.69
C GLU A 183 -34.93 27.18 -10.24
N ASP A 184 -35.80 26.22 -9.87
CA ASP A 184 -36.29 25.99 -8.49
C ASP A 184 -35.21 25.39 -7.56
N GLY A 185 -34.00 25.17 -8.06
CA GLY A 185 -32.90 24.51 -7.37
C GLY A 185 -32.82 23.00 -7.65
N PRO A 186 -31.61 22.39 -7.60
CA PRO A 186 -31.41 20.97 -7.90
C PRO A 186 -31.81 20.02 -6.77
N ASP A 187 -32.27 18.81 -7.11
CA ASP A 187 -32.40 17.72 -6.14
C ASP A 187 -31.03 17.06 -5.88
N TRP A 188 -30.48 17.31 -4.69
CA TRP A 188 -29.25 16.67 -4.21
C TRP A 188 -29.30 15.14 -4.23
N LYS A 189 -30.50 14.52 -4.19
CA LYS A 189 -30.66 13.06 -4.27
C LYS A 189 -30.41 12.55 -5.68
N VAL A 190 -30.81 13.31 -6.72
CA VAL A 190 -30.48 13.00 -8.12
C VAL A 190 -28.98 13.10 -8.31
N LEU A 191 -28.37 14.23 -7.90
CA LEU A 191 -26.92 14.42 -7.95
C LEU A 191 -26.14 13.33 -7.20
N GLN A 192 -26.60 12.93 -6.00
CA GLN A 192 -26.01 11.84 -5.23
C GLN A 192 -26.20 10.48 -5.93
N SER A 193 -27.39 10.19 -6.46
CA SER A 193 -27.72 8.96 -7.20
C SER A 193 -26.84 8.80 -8.45
N VAL A 194 -26.61 9.88 -9.18
CA VAL A 194 -25.68 9.89 -10.32
C VAL A 194 -24.23 9.78 -9.85
N SER A 195 -23.83 10.43 -8.74
CA SER A 195 -22.46 10.35 -8.22
C SER A 195 -22.00 8.92 -7.95
N LEU A 196 -22.91 8.01 -7.57
CA LEU A 196 -22.61 6.59 -7.33
C LEU A 196 -22.12 5.85 -8.60
N LYS A 197 -22.51 6.29 -9.81
CA LYS A 197 -22.01 5.71 -11.07
C LYS A 197 -20.50 5.79 -11.21
N TYR A 198 -19.92 6.89 -10.73
CA TYR A 198 -18.47 7.12 -10.72
C TYR A 198 -17.71 6.29 -9.65
N TYR A 199 -18.41 5.46 -8.86
CA TYR A 199 -17.80 4.48 -7.94
C TYR A 199 -18.01 3.02 -8.40
N GLU A 200 -18.65 2.77 -9.54
CA GLU A 200 -18.76 1.42 -10.12
C GLU A 200 -17.37 0.92 -10.58
N ASN A 201 -17.17 -0.40 -10.67
CA ASN A 201 -15.86 -0.99 -10.99
C ASN A 201 -15.57 -1.03 -12.51
N VAL A 202 -15.99 0.00 -13.25
CA VAL A 202 -15.86 0.06 -14.72
C VAL A 202 -14.49 0.64 -15.12
N PRO A 203 -13.68 -0.07 -15.92
CA PRO A 203 -12.40 0.46 -16.43
C PRO A 203 -12.57 1.78 -17.19
N GLY A 204 -11.75 2.77 -16.82
CA GLY A 204 -11.83 4.16 -17.29
C GLY A 204 -12.15 5.14 -16.16
N LEU A 205 -12.95 4.74 -15.17
CA LEU A 205 -13.33 5.60 -14.04
C LEU A 205 -12.15 5.95 -13.11
N GLU A 206 -11.04 5.20 -13.18
CA GLU A 206 -9.76 5.55 -12.53
C GLU A 206 -9.01 6.74 -13.17
N HIS A 207 -9.46 7.23 -14.33
CA HIS A 207 -8.76 8.30 -15.04
C HIS A 207 -9.06 9.68 -14.40
N PRO A 208 -8.07 10.58 -14.22
CA PRO A 208 -8.23 11.79 -13.41
C PRO A 208 -9.40 12.71 -13.76
N LYS A 209 -9.85 12.77 -15.03
CA LYS A 209 -11.03 13.57 -15.42
C LYS A 209 -12.34 13.00 -14.87
N PHE A 210 -12.55 11.69 -14.89
CA PHE A 210 -13.73 11.05 -14.28
C PHE A 210 -13.69 11.22 -12.75
N MET A 211 -12.50 11.09 -12.15
CA MET A 211 -12.33 11.36 -10.71
C MET A 211 -12.61 12.82 -10.35
N ALA A 212 -12.24 13.79 -11.19
CA ALA A 212 -12.55 15.20 -10.99
C ALA A 212 -14.06 15.47 -11.02
N VAL A 213 -14.79 14.91 -11.99
CA VAL A 213 -16.27 15.00 -12.02
C VAL A 213 -16.87 14.30 -10.79
N ARG A 214 -16.38 13.12 -10.39
CA ARG A 214 -16.85 12.43 -9.17
C ARG A 214 -16.75 13.30 -7.91
N VAL A 215 -15.64 14.00 -7.74
CA VAL A 215 -15.40 14.89 -6.60
C VAL A 215 -16.29 16.14 -6.69
N ALA A 216 -16.35 16.78 -7.86
CA ALA A 216 -17.14 18.00 -8.05
C ALA A 216 -18.66 17.76 -7.96
N LEU A 217 -19.16 16.65 -8.51
CA LEU A 217 -20.56 16.25 -8.45
C LEU A 217 -21.01 15.97 -7.03
N ARG A 218 -20.18 15.27 -6.24
CA ARG A 218 -20.42 15.11 -4.81
C ARG A 218 -20.36 16.46 -4.08
N GLY A 219 -19.38 17.32 -4.37
CA GLY A 219 -19.27 18.63 -3.76
C GLY A 219 -20.47 19.55 -4.01
N TYR A 220 -21.08 19.48 -5.21
CA TYR A 220 -22.31 20.19 -5.54
C TYR A 220 -23.52 19.60 -4.82
N ALA A 221 -23.70 18.27 -4.84
CA ALA A 221 -24.76 17.60 -4.07
C ALA A 221 -24.68 17.91 -2.57
N ASP A 222 -23.46 17.94 -2.02
CA ASP A 222 -23.20 18.18 -0.60
C ASP A 222 -23.47 19.66 -0.24
N ALA A 223 -23.05 20.62 -1.08
CA ALA A 223 -23.37 22.04 -0.88
C ALA A 223 -24.89 22.31 -0.89
N VAL A 224 -25.60 21.76 -1.88
CA VAL A 224 -27.07 21.89 -2.02
C VAL A 224 -27.80 21.28 -0.83
N LEU A 225 -27.43 20.06 -0.41
CA LEU A 225 -28.00 19.38 0.75
C LEU A 225 -27.86 20.22 2.03
N PHE A 226 -26.73 20.91 2.22
CA PHE A 226 -26.47 21.65 3.44
C PHE A 226 -27.17 23.02 3.48
N SER A 227 -27.17 23.76 2.36
CA SER A 227 -27.79 25.09 2.28
C SER A 227 -29.31 25.04 2.29
N SER A 228 -29.93 24.01 1.70
CA SER A 228 -31.38 23.82 1.66
C SER A 228 -31.98 23.23 2.95
N ASN A 229 -31.15 22.87 3.94
CA ASN A 229 -31.60 22.22 5.17
C ASN A 229 -31.56 23.19 6.36
N GLU A 230 -32.74 23.69 6.75
CA GLU A 230 -32.94 24.59 7.90
C GLU A 230 -32.36 24.03 9.22
N LYS A 231 -32.23 22.71 9.35
CA LYS A 231 -31.67 22.02 10.53
C LYS A 231 -30.15 21.82 10.50
N SER A 232 -29.41 22.36 9.52
CA SER A 232 -27.96 22.12 9.39
C SER A 232 -27.17 22.57 10.62
N GLN A 233 -27.57 23.66 11.29
CA GLN A 233 -26.96 24.09 12.56
C GLN A 233 -27.35 23.17 13.74
N GLU A 234 -28.63 22.79 13.86
CA GLU A 234 -29.10 21.87 14.91
C GLU A 234 -28.34 20.54 14.86
N TYR A 235 -28.13 19.99 13.65
CA TYR A 235 -27.33 18.77 13.48
C TYR A 235 -25.85 18.99 13.79
N TYR A 236 -25.26 20.13 13.44
CA TYR A 236 -23.87 20.47 13.78
C TYR A 236 -23.64 20.46 15.30
N GLU A 237 -24.51 21.13 16.06
CA GLU A 237 -24.41 21.19 17.53
C GLU A 237 -24.60 19.81 18.17
N GLN A 238 -25.57 19.01 17.69
CA GLN A 238 -25.79 17.63 18.15
C GLN A 238 -24.61 16.70 17.83
N TYR A 239 -24.01 16.84 16.64
CA TYR A 239 -22.82 16.07 16.26
C TYR A 239 -21.63 16.41 17.14
N LEU A 240 -21.43 17.68 17.51
CA LEU A 240 -20.35 18.10 18.39
C LEU A 240 -20.50 17.58 19.84
N ASP A 241 -21.71 17.54 20.40
CA ASP A 241 -21.94 16.94 21.73
C ASP A 241 -21.60 15.44 21.76
N GLU A 242 -22.09 14.69 20.77
CA GLU A 242 -21.82 13.25 20.68
C GLU A 242 -20.35 12.97 20.30
N LEU A 243 -19.69 13.86 19.56
CA LEU A 243 -18.24 13.80 19.31
C LEU A 243 -17.44 13.99 20.61
N ALA A 244 -17.73 15.03 21.38
CA ALA A 244 -17.03 15.32 22.65
C ALA A 244 -17.08 14.11 23.60
N LYS A 245 -18.30 13.61 23.84
CA LYS A 245 -18.56 12.45 24.69
C LYS A 245 -17.86 11.17 24.22
N ARG A 246 -17.76 10.95 22.91
CA ARG A 246 -17.07 9.77 22.36
C ARG A 246 -15.56 9.92 22.37
N LEU A 247 -15.03 11.13 22.22
CA LEU A 247 -13.60 11.40 22.40
C LEU A 247 -13.16 11.11 23.84
N GLU A 248 -13.99 11.42 24.84
CA GLU A 248 -13.78 11.02 26.25
C GLU A 248 -13.77 9.50 26.40
N SER A 249 -14.86 8.82 25.99
CA SER A 249 -14.98 7.35 26.02
C SER A 249 -13.78 6.65 25.36
N TYR A 250 -13.39 7.10 24.17
CA TYR A 250 -12.34 6.50 23.36
C TYR A 250 -10.92 6.78 23.88
N ALA A 251 -10.72 7.89 24.60
CA ALA A 251 -9.44 8.19 25.27
C ALA A 251 -9.26 7.38 26.57
N GLU A 252 -10.35 7.07 27.28
CA GLU A 252 -10.33 6.20 28.47
C GLU A 252 -10.22 4.70 28.10
N THR A 253 -10.93 4.26 27.06
CA THR A 253 -10.92 2.86 26.58
C THR A 253 -11.21 2.83 25.08
N PRO A 254 -10.21 2.61 24.21
CA PRO A 254 -10.36 2.63 22.75
C PRO A 254 -11.35 1.59 22.19
N SER A 255 -12.65 1.90 22.19
CA SER A 255 -13.70 1.05 21.61
C SER A 255 -13.86 1.26 20.11
N ALA A 256 -13.88 0.17 19.33
CA ALA A 256 -14.03 0.25 17.87
C ALA A 256 -15.44 0.73 17.43
N GLU A 257 -16.43 0.63 18.32
CA GLU A 257 -17.77 1.22 18.20
C GLU A 257 -17.73 2.76 18.30
N ASP A 258 -16.94 3.32 19.22
CA ASP A 258 -16.67 4.76 19.26
C ASP A 258 -15.84 5.20 18.06
N ALA A 259 -14.81 4.44 17.66
CA ALA A 259 -14.00 4.76 16.49
C ALA A 259 -14.83 4.89 15.19
N ILE A 260 -15.86 4.05 15.02
CA ILE A 260 -16.84 4.19 13.92
C ILE A 260 -17.57 5.53 14.02
N MET A 261 -18.10 5.85 15.20
CA MET A 261 -19.00 7.00 15.38
C MET A 261 -18.24 8.33 15.36
N ILE A 262 -17.06 8.41 15.97
CA ILE A 262 -16.14 9.55 15.84
C ILE A 262 -15.77 9.72 14.36
N GLY A 263 -15.38 8.65 13.66
CA GLY A 263 -15.04 8.70 12.24
C GLY A 263 -16.19 9.20 11.36
N LYS A 264 -17.43 8.78 11.64
CA LYS A 264 -18.63 9.29 10.95
C LYS A 264 -18.84 10.77 11.20
N THR A 265 -18.73 11.23 12.44
CA THR A 265 -18.94 12.64 12.79
C THR A 265 -17.84 13.54 12.22
N VAL A 266 -16.58 13.16 12.38
CA VAL A 266 -15.42 13.87 11.77
C VAL A 266 -15.57 13.95 10.25
N GLY A 267 -15.99 12.86 9.60
CA GLY A 267 -16.27 12.87 8.16
C GLY A 267 -17.48 13.69 7.74
N TRP A 268 -18.50 13.86 8.60
CA TRP A 268 -19.62 14.77 8.37
C TRP A 268 -19.14 16.23 8.48
N LEU A 269 -18.37 16.56 9.50
CA LEU A 269 -17.78 17.89 9.71
C LEU A 269 -16.90 18.29 8.51
N GLU A 270 -15.95 17.42 8.13
CA GLU A 270 -15.07 17.62 6.97
C GLU A 270 -15.83 17.79 5.65
N ARG A 271 -16.86 16.97 5.41
CA ARG A 271 -17.70 17.01 4.20
C ARG A 271 -18.38 18.36 3.99
N PHE A 272 -18.67 19.09 5.07
CA PHE A 272 -19.36 20.38 5.03
C PHE A 272 -18.48 21.56 5.50
N GLY A 273 -17.15 21.38 5.61
CA GLY A 273 -16.20 22.44 5.98
C GLY A 273 -16.35 22.99 7.41
N GLN A 274 -16.90 22.18 8.32
CA GLN A 274 -17.15 22.57 9.71
C GLN A 274 -15.98 22.16 10.62
N ALA A 275 -15.70 22.98 11.65
CA ALA A 275 -14.72 22.69 12.71
C ALA A 275 -13.35 22.15 12.21
N GLU A 276 -12.80 22.75 11.16
CA GLU A 276 -11.66 22.21 10.39
C GLU A 276 -10.40 21.91 11.24
N ASP A 277 -10.05 22.78 12.19
CA ASP A 277 -8.89 22.56 13.09
C ASP A 277 -9.11 21.37 14.04
N LEU A 278 -10.35 21.16 14.52
CA LEU A 278 -10.74 20.01 15.34
C LEU A 278 -10.73 18.72 14.51
N VAL A 279 -11.27 18.77 13.29
CA VAL A 279 -11.21 17.65 12.32
C VAL A 279 -9.75 17.25 12.07
N ALA A 280 -8.86 18.21 11.82
CA ALA A 280 -7.44 17.97 11.61
C ALA A 280 -6.78 17.35 12.86
N ALA A 281 -7.04 17.89 14.05
CA ALA A 281 -6.48 17.37 15.30
C ALA A 281 -6.96 15.94 15.61
N VAL A 282 -8.28 15.67 15.53
CA VAL A 282 -8.84 14.32 15.76
C VAL A 282 -8.31 13.31 14.73
N ARG A 283 -8.10 13.73 13.47
CA ARG A 283 -7.42 12.88 12.47
C ARG A 283 -5.97 12.60 12.84
N GLN A 284 -5.23 13.60 13.32
CA GLN A 284 -3.80 13.46 13.64
C GLN A 284 -3.53 12.43 14.75
N TYR A 285 -4.42 12.28 15.73
CA TYR A 285 -4.29 11.29 16.81
C TYR A 285 -4.90 9.92 16.54
N TYR A 286 -5.89 9.82 15.63
CA TYR A 286 -6.65 8.56 15.44
C TYR A 286 -6.74 8.09 13.97
N SER A 287 -5.90 8.64 13.09
CA SER A 287 -5.73 8.17 11.71
C SER A 287 -4.31 7.66 11.44
N HIS A 288 -3.70 6.98 12.41
CA HIS A 288 -2.38 6.35 12.23
C HIS A 288 -2.45 5.18 11.23
N PRO A 289 -1.36 4.86 10.51
CA PRO A 289 -1.32 3.74 9.56
C PRO A 289 -1.79 2.43 10.20
N ASN A 290 -2.58 1.66 9.46
CA ASN A 290 -3.26 0.45 9.94
C ASN A 290 -2.81 -0.84 9.23
N LEU A 291 -1.82 -0.77 8.33
CA LEU A 291 -1.15 -1.91 7.71
C LEU A 291 0.37 -1.71 7.66
N PHE A 292 1.11 -2.70 8.16
CA PHE A 292 2.57 -2.83 8.02
C PHE A 292 2.88 -4.32 7.76
N VAL A 293 3.35 -4.73 6.58
CA VAL A 293 3.88 -6.11 6.37
C VAL A 293 5.43 -6.11 6.55
N GLN A 294 6.27 -7.09 6.23
CA GLN A 294 7.76 -7.02 6.33
C GLN A 294 8.41 -8.16 5.53
N VAL A 295 9.50 -7.98 4.76
CA VAL A 295 10.21 -9.07 4.04
C VAL A 295 11.71 -8.78 3.95
N SER A 296 12.52 -9.77 4.33
CA SER A 296 13.99 -9.73 4.29
C SER A 296 14.54 -9.86 2.86
N GLU A 297 15.74 -9.35 2.63
CA GLU A 297 16.49 -9.54 1.39
C GLU A 297 16.65 -11.04 1.06
N ASP A 298 17.00 -11.89 2.03
CA ASP A 298 17.13 -13.35 1.85
C ASP A 298 15.84 -14.01 1.35
N MET A 299 14.69 -13.52 1.79
CA MET A 299 13.38 -14.01 1.34
C MET A 299 13.02 -13.49 -0.06
N MET A 300 13.46 -12.27 -0.43
CA MET A 300 13.39 -11.76 -1.82
C MET A 300 14.28 -12.58 -2.75
N LYS A 301 15.55 -12.77 -2.39
CA LYS A 301 16.53 -13.65 -3.07
C LYS A 301 15.97 -15.05 -3.24
N THR A 302 15.39 -15.64 -2.21
CA THR A 302 14.81 -17.01 -2.28
C THR A 302 13.74 -17.16 -3.37
N GLY A 303 12.94 -16.13 -3.66
CA GLY A 303 12.01 -16.16 -4.79
C GLY A 303 12.70 -15.92 -6.14
N LEU A 304 13.52 -14.88 -6.20
CA LEU A 304 13.95 -14.24 -7.45
C LEU A 304 15.31 -14.73 -7.97
N ASP A 305 16.18 -15.28 -7.11
CA ASP A 305 17.47 -15.84 -7.50
C ASP A 305 17.31 -16.92 -8.58
N THR A 306 18.12 -16.80 -9.61
CA THR A 306 18.12 -17.66 -10.79
C THR A 306 19.54 -17.86 -11.26
N ASP A 307 20.03 -19.10 -11.20
CA ASP A 307 21.30 -19.47 -11.82
C ASP A 307 21.15 -19.41 -13.36
N VAL A 308 22.17 -18.87 -14.04
CA VAL A 308 22.17 -18.61 -15.48
C VAL A 308 23.16 -19.55 -16.15
N ASP A 309 22.65 -20.42 -17.01
CA ASP A 309 23.42 -21.29 -17.90
C ASP A 309 22.93 -21.06 -19.33
N LYS A 310 23.79 -20.51 -20.20
CA LYS A 310 23.41 -20.05 -21.56
C LYS A 310 24.53 -20.31 -22.58
N GLU A 311 24.25 -21.13 -23.58
CA GLU A 311 25.05 -21.21 -24.82
C GLU A 311 24.58 -20.15 -25.84
N MET A 312 25.53 -19.51 -26.52
CA MET A 312 25.25 -18.43 -27.49
C MET A 312 26.29 -18.37 -28.62
N VAL A 313 25.84 -18.09 -29.85
CA VAL A 313 26.71 -17.89 -31.02
C VAL A 313 26.83 -16.40 -31.33
N VAL A 314 27.93 -15.79 -30.91
CA VAL A 314 28.21 -14.36 -31.08
C VAL A 314 28.96 -14.10 -32.40
N ARG A 315 28.43 -13.21 -33.24
CA ARG A 315 29.12 -12.69 -34.43
C ARG A 315 29.52 -11.24 -34.21
N ASP A 316 30.76 -10.89 -34.51
CA ASP A 316 31.31 -9.56 -34.20
C ASP A 316 32.44 -9.16 -35.17
N SER A 317 32.88 -7.90 -35.14
CA SER A 317 34.03 -7.41 -35.90
C SER A 317 35.01 -6.65 -35.01
N ILE A 318 36.08 -7.31 -34.56
CA ILE A 318 37.10 -6.71 -33.68
C ILE A 318 38.31 -6.28 -34.51
N LEU A 319 38.58 -4.97 -34.54
CA LEU A 319 39.72 -4.38 -35.28
C LEU A 319 39.78 -4.79 -36.76
N GLY A 320 38.63 -4.94 -37.42
CA GLY A 320 38.50 -5.38 -38.81
C GLY A 320 38.56 -6.90 -39.01
N THR A 321 38.79 -7.69 -37.95
CA THR A 321 38.67 -9.15 -37.98
C THR A 321 37.21 -9.54 -37.77
N SER A 322 36.59 -10.14 -38.78
CA SER A 322 35.24 -10.72 -38.66
C SER A 322 35.33 -12.00 -37.84
N MET A 323 34.66 -12.05 -36.68
CA MET A 323 34.70 -13.19 -35.76
C MET A 323 33.34 -13.86 -35.67
N ARG A 324 33.36 -15.20 -35.67
CA ARG A 324 32.34 -16.02 -35.01
C ARG A 324 32.92 -16.53 -33.69
N SER A 325 32.12 -16.48 -32.65
CA SER A 325 32.44 -17.00 -31.33
C SER A 325 31.31 -17.91 -30.90
N ASP A 326 31.63 -19.13 -30.51
CA ASP A 326 30.69 -20.07 -29.91
C ASP A 326 31.02 -20.06 -28.40
N ALA A 327 30.05 -19.64 -27.58
CA ALA A 327 30.30 -19.18 -26.23
C ALA A 327 29.29 -19.74 -25.22
N HIS A 328 29.77 -20.00 -24.00
CA HIS A 328 29.00 -20.58 -22.90
C HIS A 328 29.14 -19.68 -21.66
N MET A 329 28.03 -19.23 -21.11
CA MET A 329 27.95 -18.38 -19.93
C MET A 329 27.38 -19.16 -18.75
N ILE A 330 28.11 -19.14 -17.63
CA ILE A 330 27.65 -19.60 -16.33
C ILE A 330 27.68 -18.40 -15.36
N GLY A 331 26.58 -18.15 -14.65
CA GLY A 331 26.46 -17.06 -13.70
C GLY A 331 25.24 -17.18 -12.80
N ARG A 332 24.91 -16.11 -12.09
CA ARG A 332 23.72 -16.03 -11.22
C ARG A 332 23.13 -14.63 -11.28
N ALA A 333 21.82 -14.56 -11.49
CA ALA A 333 21.01 -13.38 -11.21
C ALA A 333 20.51 -13.47 -9.76
N THR A 334 20.68 -12.39 -9.00
CA THR A 334 20.22 -12.24 -7.61
C THR A 334 19.62 -10.84 -7.40
N VAL A 335 19.15 -10.58 -6.19
CA VAL A 335 18.54 -9.31 -5.78
C VAL A 335 19.40 -8.64 -4.71
N ASP A 336 19.54 -7.32 -4.82
CA ASP A 336 20.32 -6.41 -3.97
C ASP A 336 19.37 -5.27 -3.53
N LEU A 337 19.11 -5.12 -2.23
CA LEU A 337 18.22 -4.04 -1.74
C LEU A 337 19.02 -2.76 -1.48
N VAL A 338 18.44 -1.62 -1.88
CA VAL A 338 19.14 -0.33 -1.90
C VAL A 338 18.45 0.65 -0.95
N PRO A 339 19.12 1.19 0.09
CA PRO A 339 18.52 2.11 1.04
C PRO A 339 17.78 3.31 0.41
N SER A 340 16.51 3.49 0.77
CA SER A 340 15.62 4.53 0.22
C SER A 340 14.39 4.73 1.10
N ALA A 341 14.12 5.96 1.56
CA ALA A 341 12.99 6.26 2.44
C ALA A 341 11.63 6.48 1.71
N HIS A 342 11.65 6.67 0.39
CA HIS A 342 10.51 7.20 -0.39
C HIS A 342 9.99 6.26 -1.50
N SER A 343 10.71 5.17 -1.75
CA SER A 343 10.33 4.10 -2.69
C SER A 343 11.11 2.85 -2.36
N ALA A 344 10.59 1.66 -2.63
CA ALA A 344 11.36 0.43 -2.52
C ALA A 344 12.32 0.34 -3.72
N CYS A 345 13.62 0.46 -3.48
CA CYS A 345 14.68 0.44 -4.49
C CYS A 345 15.38 -0.92 -4.48
N ILE A 346 15.35 -1.60 -5.63
CA ILE A 346 15.80 -2.99 -5.77
C ILE A 346 16.69 -3.07 -7.01
N ASP A 347 17.90 -3.59 -6.88
CA ASP A 347 18.77 -3.92 -8.01
C ASP A 347 18.72 -5.42 -8.28
N ILE A 348 18.41 -5.78 -9.52
CA ILE A 348 18.69 -7.12 -10.05
C ILE A 348 20.17 -7.11 -10.42
N VAL A 349 20.96 -8.00 -9.81
CA VAL A 349 22.41 -8.08 -10.01
C VAL A 349 22.75 -9.41 -10.69
N LEU A 350 23.49 -9.35 -11.79
CA LEU A 350 23.95 -10.48 -12.58
C LEU A 350 25.48 -10.52 -12.55
N SER A 351 26.04 -11.53 -11.88
CA SER A 351 27.48 -11.81 -11.92
C SER A 351 27.72 -13.17 -12.56
N GLY A 352 28.73 -13.28 -13.41
CA GLY A 352 29.00 -14.52 -14.16
C GLY A 352 30.31 -14.53 -14.94
N THR A 353 30.58 -15.64 -15.61
CA THR A 353 31.72 -15.84 -16.50
C THR A 353 31.29 -16.50 -17.79
N THR A 354 31.68 -15.91 -18.92
CA THR A 354 31.53 -16.48 -20.25
C THR A 354 32.87 -17.03 -20.75
N THR A 355 32.93 -18.32 -21.04
CA THR A 355 34.00 -18.93 -21.84
C THR A 355 33.61 -18.96 -23.31
N SER A 356 34.55 -18.72 -24.23
CA SER A 356 34.27 -18.81 -25.67
C SER A 356 35.43 -19.39 -26.47
N ASP A 357 35.09 -20.12 -27.53
CA ASP A 357 36.01 -20.44 -28.63
C ASP A 357 35.65 -19.60 -29.86
N ASN A 358 36.66 -19.04 -30.50
CA ASN A 358 36.50 -17.89 -31.38
C ASN A 358 37.33 -18.08 -32.66
N VAL A 359 36.67 -17.98 -33.82
CA VAL A 359 37.25 -18.08 -35.15
C VAL A 359 37.15 -16.71 -35.83
N GLY A 360 38.28 -16.00 -35.89
CA GLY A 360 38.42 -14.72 -36.58
C GLY A 360 38.96 -14.88 -38.01
N ARG A 361 38.42 -14.14 -38.98
CA ARG A 361 38.94 -14.06 -40.35
C ARG A 361 39.35 -12.62 -40.67
N ASN A 362 40.56 -12.44 -41.20
CA ASN A 362 41.09 -11.14 -41.58
C ASN A 362 42.01 -11.29 -42.81
N GLY A 363 41.51 -10.93 -43.99
CA GLY A 363 42.21 -11.16 -45.26
C GLY A 363 42.58 -12.64 -45.45
N PRO A 364 43.86 -12.97 -45.74
CA PRO A 364 44.29 -14.34 -46.02
C PRO A 364 44.54 -15.21 -44.77
N VAL A 365 44.27 -14.72 -43.54
CA VAL A 365 44.48 -15.49 -42.31
C VAL A 365 43.18 -15.79 -41.56
N THR A 366 43.13 -16.99 -40.97
CA THR A 366 42.13 -17.39 -39.97
C THR A 366 42.83 -17.54 -38.61
N ILE A 367 42.29 -16.88 -37.59
CA ILE A 367 42.82 -16.81 -36.23
C ILE A 367 41.89 -17.65 -35.34
N TYR A 368 42.45 -18.62 -34.64
CA TYR A 368 41.74 -19.42 -33.64
C TYR A 368 42.16 -18.93 -32.25
N SER A 369 41.20 -18.75 -31.36
CA SER A 369 41.46 -18.21 -30.03
C SER A 369 40.37 -18.61 -29.04
N SER A 370 40.74 -18.78 -27.78
CA SER A 370 39.79 -18.91 -26.67
C SER A 370 39.74 -17.64 -25.82
N GLY A 371 38.60 -17.42 -25.16
CA GLY A 371 38.31 -16.24 -24.36
C GLY A 371 37.64 -16.60 -23.03
N VAL A 372 37.88 -15.76 -22.02
CA VAL A 372 37.18 -15.79 -20.73
C VAL A 372 36.78 -14.36 -20.40
N THR A 373 35.49 -14.09 -20.20
CA THR A 373 34.97 -12.76 -19.86
C THR A 373 34.20 -12.85 -18.55
N THR A 374 34.65 -12.17 -17.51
CA THR A 374 33.79 -11.96 -16.32
C THR A 374 32.78 -10.86 -16.64
N ILE A 375 31.57 -10.99 -16.09
CA ILE A 375 30.44 -10.08 -16.26
C ILE A 375 29.95 -9.70 -14.86
N ASP A 376 29.83 -8.41 -14.60
CA ASP A 376 29.13 -7.85 -13.44
C ASP A 376 28.18 -6.77 -13.94
N ALA A 377 26.87 -7.02 -13.85
CA ALA A 377 25.83 -6.17 -14.39
C ALA A 377 24.70 -5.95 -13.38
N ARG A 378 24.03 -4.79 -13.45
CA ARG A 378 22.85 -4.51 -12.60
C ARG A 378 21.78 -3.70 -13.32
N LYS A 379 20.52 -3.93 -12.95
CA LYS A 379 19.35 -3.17 -13.40
C LYS A 379 18.49 -2.78 -12.19
N ARG A 380 18.27 -1.47 -12.03
CA ARG A 380 17.50 -0.91 -10.91
C ARG A 380 16.01 -0.82 -11.22
N MET A 381 15.18 -1.25 -10.29
CA MET A 381 13.74 -0.94 -10.25
C MET A 381 13.40 -0.15 -8.98
N MET A 382 12.34 0.66 -9.07
CA MET A 382 11.81 1.45 -7.97
C MET A 382 10.30 1.25 -7.90
N VAL A 383 9.75 0.92 -6.74
CA VAL A 383 8.31 0.67 -6.53
C VAL A 383 7.72 1.70 -5.57
N SER A 384 6.54 2.22 -5.92
CA SER A 384 5.80 3.20 -5.13
C SER A 384 4.27 3.10 -5.34
N ALA A 385 3.48 3.92 -4.65
CA ALA A 385 2.02 3.99 -4.81
C ALA A 385 1.54 4.31 -6.24
N THR A 386 2.38 4.88 -7.09
CA THR A 386 2.03 5.20 -8.48
C THR A 386 2.33 4.05 -9.45
N GLY A 387 3.22 3.13 -9.11
CA GLY A 387 3.61 2.01 -9.95
C GLY A 387 5.04 1.51 -9.72
N ILE A 388 5.49 0.66 -10.65
CA ILE A 388 6.88 0.22 -10.81
C ILE A 388 7.53 1.07 -11.90
N THR A 389 8.73 1.57 -11.65
CA THR A 389 9.60 2.18 -12.67
C THR A 389 10.93 1.45 -12.72
N VAL A 390 11.61 1.51 -13.87
CA VAL A 390 12.88 0.81 -14.12
C VAL A 390 13.89 1.77 -14.71
N GLN A 391 15.16 1.60 -14.34
CA GLN A 391 16.29 2.27 -14.97
C GLN A 391 16.92 1.33 -16.03
N PRO A 392 17.62 1.87 -17.04
CA PRO A 392 18.41 1.04 -17.95
C PRO A 392 19.44 0.19 -17.21
N ALA A 393 19.76 -0.97 -17.75
CA ALA A 393 20.83 -1.82 -17.24
C ALA A 393 22.20 -1.13 -17.36
N LYS A 394 23.14 -1.54 -16.51
CA LYS A 394 24.55 -1.13 -16.56
C LYS A 394 25.44 -2.33 -16.31
N ALA A 395 26.47 -2.53 -17.14
CA ALA A 395 27.40 -3.63 -17.00
C ALA A 395 28.87 -3.21 -17.06
N THR A 396 29.70 -3.98 -16.36
CA THR A 396 31.15 -3.96 -16.49
C THR A 396 31.62 -5.38 -16.75
N CYS A 397 32.37 -5.58 -17.83
CA CYS A 397 32.90 -6.88 -18.19
C CYS A 397 34.42 -6.82 -18.36
N ARG A 398 35.10 -7.96 -18.21
CA ARG A 398 36.56 -8.06 -18.35
C ARG A 398 36.96 -9.30 -19.13
N THR A 399 37.19 -9.14 -20.43
CA THR A 399 37.70 -10.20 -21.31
C THR A 399 39.21 -10.40 -21.13
N ARG A 400 39.63 -11.66 -21.06
CA ARG A 400 40.99 -12.15 -21.31
C ARG A 400 40.94 -13.15 -22.46
N SER A 401 41.98 -13.15 -23.28
CA SER A 401 42.05 -13.90 -24.54
C SER A 401 43.38 -14.66 -24.71
N ARG A 402 43.33 -15.77 -25.46
CA ARG A 402 44.50 -16.54 -25.89
C ARG A 402 44.30 -16.98 -27.33
N VAL A 403 45.09 -16.42 -28.26
CA VAL A 403 45.21 -17.00 -29.61
C VAL A 403 45.90 -18.36 -29.50
N THR A 404 45.23 -19.39 -30.00
CA THR A 404 45.67 -20.79 -29.94
C THR A 404 46.42 -21.17 -31.21
N SER A 405 45.96 -20.73 -32.38
CA SER A 405 46.67 -20.88 -33.66
C SER A 405 46.28 -19.79 -34.68
N ILE A 406 47.08 -19.67 -35.74
CA ILE A 406 46.76 -18.83 -36.91
C ILE A 406 47.05 -19.66 -38.16
N ALA A 407 46.06 -19.83 -39.03
CA ALA A 407 46.19 -20.49 -40.33
C ALA A 407 46.37 -19.46 -41.44
N GLY A 408 47.27 -19.73 -42.39
CA GLY A 408 47.63 -18.87 -43.53
C GLY A 408 49.00 -19.26 -44.08
N SER A 409 49.54 -18.48 -45.02
CA SER A 409 50.94 -18.65 -45.47
C SER A 409 51.93 -18.21 -44.37
N ALA A 410 53.13 -18.77 -44.34
CA ALA A 410 54.12 -18.52 -43.28
C ALA A 410 54.45 -17.02 -43.08
N ILE A 411 54.53 -16.25 -44.17
CA ILE A 411 54.74 -14.79 -44.12
C ILE A 411 53.54 -14.09 -43.47
N ALA A 412 52.32 -14.47 -43.88
CA ALA A 412 51.08 -13.90 -43.32
C ALA A 412 50.90 -14.28 -41.83
N GLN A 413 51.24 -15.51 -41.44
CA GLN A 413 51.24 -15.97 -40.04
C GLN A 413 52.19 -15.15 -39.17
N ASN A 414 53.44 -14.90 -39.61
CA ASN A 414 54.40 -14.11 -38.85
C ASN A 414 53.95 -12.65 -38.66
N ILE A 415 53.40 -12.03 -39.72
CA ILE A 415 52.82 -10.68 -39.65
C ILE A 415 51.59 -10.66 -38.70
N ALA A 416 50.72 -11.67 -38.80
CA ALA A 416 49.54 -11.79 -37.95
C ALA A 416 49.90 -11.98 -36.47
N TRP A 417 50.88 -12.84 -36.13
CA TRP A 417 51.35 -13.03 -34.76
C TRP A 417 51.90 -11.74 -34.13
N ASN A 418 52.69 -10.98 -34.88
CA ASN A 418 53.20 -9.68 -34.41
C ASN A 418 52.06 -8.67 -34.20
N ARG A 419 51.12 -8.58 -35.15
CA ARG A 419 49.94 -7.70 -35.02
C ARG A 419 49.03 -8.10 -33.86
N VAL A 420 48.80 -9.40 -33.63
CA VAL A 420 48.05 -9.94 -32.48
C VAL A 420 48.70 -9.56 -31.15
N ARG A 421 50.03 -9.71 -31.03
CA ARG A 421 50.77 -9.33 -29.82
C ARG A 421 50.63 -7.83 -29.52
N GLN A 422 50.72 -6.99 -30.55
CA GLN A 422 50.56 -5.53 -30.44
C GLN A 422 49.12 -5.09 -30.15
N SER A 423 48.12 -5.77 -30.72
CA SER A 423 46.71 -5.37 -30.61
C SER A 423 45.96 -5.95 -29.41
N LYS A 424 46.50 -6.97 -28.74
CA LYS A 424 45.82 -7.77 -27.70
C LYS A 424 45.01 -6.93 -26.70
N GLY A 425 45.65 -6.01 -25.98
CA GLY A 425 44.97 -5.22 -24.95
C GLY A 425 43.83 -4.34 -25.49
N ARG A 426 43.95 -3.87 -26.74
CA ARG A 426 42.88 -3.11 -27.42
C ARG A 426 41.74 -4.03 -27.89
N ALA A 427 42.06 -5.25 -28.35
CA ALA A 427 41.06 -6.26 -28.68
C ALA A 427 40.27 -6.70 -27.43
N GLU A 428 40.96 -6.93 -26.31
CA GLU A 428 40.35 -7.29 -25.02
C GLU A 428 39.49 -6.16 -24.46
N ALA A 429 39.90 -4.89 -24.60
CA ALA A 429 39.07 -3.73 -24.23
C ALA A 429 37.79 -3.64 -25.08
N ILE A 430 37.88 -3.84 -26.40
CA ILE A 430 36.71 -3.84 -27.31
C ILE A 430 35.78 -5.02 -26.99
N ALA A 431 36.32 -6.21 -26.76
CA ALA A 431 35.55 -7.38 -26.36
C ALA A 431 34.84 -7.15 -25.01
N SER A 432 35.52 -6.54 -24.05
CA SER A 432 34.95 -6.17 -22.75
C SER A 432 33.80 -5.17 -22.89
N GLN A 433 33.97 -4.09 -23.67
CA GLN A 433 32.93 -3.09 -23.92
C GLN A 433 31.69 -3.69 -24.60
N ARG A 434 31.88 -4.62 -25.55
CA ARG A 434 30.76 -5.30 -26.24
C ARG A 434 30.14 -6.41 -25.41
N GLY A 435 30.89 -7.03 -24.51
CA GLY A 435 30.38 -7.93 -23.49
C GLY A 435 29.46 -7.20 -22.52
N ALA A 436 29.90 -6.04 -22.02
CA ALA A 436 29.08 -5.17 -21.18
C ALA A 436 27.79 -4.76 -21.89
N ARG A 437 27.90 -4.19 -23.09
CA ARG A 437 26.71 -3.78 -23.85
C ARG A 437 25.74 -4.92 -24.14
N ARG A 438 26.22 -6.14 -24.43
CA ARG A 438 25.33 -7.30 -24.61
C ARG A 438 24.61 -7.69 -23.31
N ALA A 439 25.30 -7.65 -22.17
CA ALA A 439 24.66 -7.89 -20.87
C ALA A 439 23.66 -6.78 -20.50
N GLU A 440 23.92 -5.53 -20.89
CA GLU A 440 22.96 -4.41 -20.77
C GLU A 440 21.72 -4.66 -21.64
N ASP A 441 21.91 -4.88 -22.95
CA ASP A 441 20.82 -5.14 -23.91
C ASP A 441 19.98 -6.39 -23.49
N GLU A 442 20.61 -7.44 -22.96
CA GLU A 442 19.97 -8.69 -22.51
C GLU A 442 19.19 -8.52 -21.19
N MET A 443 19.78 -7.87 -20.18
CA MET A 443 19.06 -7.52 -18.95
C MET A 443 17.92 -6.52 -19.20
N ASP A 444 18.09 -5.60 -20.17
CA ASP A 444 17.01 -4.66 -20.50
C ASP A 444 15.83 -5.35 -21.19
N GLY A 445 16.07 -6.36 -22.03
CA GLY A 445 15.05 -7.23 -22.60
C GLY A 445 14.37 -8.16 -21.58
N GLU A 446 15.12 -9.12 -21.02
CA GLU A 446 14.54 -10.23 -20.23
C GLU A 446 13.85 -9.73 -18.94
N ALA A 447 14.52 -8.86 -18.17
CA ALA A 447 13.88 -8.26 -17.00
C ALA A 447 12.84 -7.20 -17.41
N GLY A 448 12.99 -6.56 -18.58
CA GLY A 448 12.00 -5.61 -19.11
C GLY A 448 10.60 -6.22 -19.24
N GLU A 449 10.49 -7.40 -19.84
CA GLU A 449 9.20 -8.10 -19.96
C GLU A 449 8.60 -8.49 -18.60
N LEU A 450 9.41 -9.04 -17.69
CA LEU A 450 8.93 -9.48 -16.38
C LEU A 450 8.48 -8.30 -15.51
N LEU A 451 9.23 -7.20 -15.53
CA LEU A 451 8.91 -5.97 -14.80
C LEU A 451 7.70 -5.25 -15.40
N SER A 452 7.52 -5.29 -16.73
CA SER A 452 6.31 -4.79 -17.39
C SER A 452 5.06 -5.57 -16.94
N LYS A 453 5.12 -6.92 -16.98
CA LYS A 453 4.03 -7.79 -16.48
C LYS A 453 3.73 -7.54 -14.99
N GLY A 454 4.75 -7.26 -14.18
CA GLY A 454 4.59 -6.83 -12.79
C GLY A 454 3.87 -5.48 -12.65
N ALA A 455 4.25 -4.49 -13.46
CA ALA A 455 3.62 -3.17 -13.47
C ALA A 455 2.16 -3.23 -13.92
N ASP A 456 1.85 -4.02 -14.96
CA ASP A 456 0.49 -4.27 -15.45
C ASP A 456 -0.39 -4.94 -14.39
N MET A 457 0.14 -5.90 -13.63
CA MET A 457 -0.60 -6.50 -12.51
C MET A 457 -0.85 -5.47 -11.40
N PHE A 458 0.16 -4.71 -10.99
CA PHE A 458 0.00 -3.68 -9.96
C PHE A 458 -1.03 -2.61 -10.36
N ALA A 459 -0.97 -2.12 -11.60
CA ALA A 459 -1.92 -1.15 -12.12
C ALA A 459 -3.33 -1.73 -12.24
N ASN A 460 -3.50 -2.82 -12.99
CA ASN A 460 -4.82 -3.28 -13.46
C ASN A 460 -5.54 -4.25 -12.50
N LYS A 461 -4.82 -4.92 -11.60
CA LYS A 461 -5.41 -5.87 -10.62
C LYS A 461 -5.53 -5.28 -9.21
N PHE A 462 -4.69 -4.31 -8.84
CA PHE A 462 -4.69 -3.70 -7.51
C PHE A 462 -5.07 -2.21 -7.56
N ARG A 463 -4.19 -1.36 -8.09
CA ARG A 463 -4.30 0.10 -7.96
C ARG A 463 -5.60 0.65 -8.57
N ASN A 464 -5.87 0.34 -9.83
CA ASN A 464 -6.98 0.95 -10.55
C ASN A 464 -8.37 0.48 -10.06
N PRO A 465 -8.64 -0.82 -9.82
CA PRO A 465 -9.88 -1.26 -9.19
C PRO A 465 -10.16 -0.59 -7.84
N LEU A 466 -9.12 -0.38 -7.03
CA LEU A 466 -9.23 0.32 -5.75
C LEU A 466 -9.49 1.82 -5.92
N LEU A 467 -8.89 2.50 -6.92
CA LEU A 467 -9.16 3.92 -7.19
C LEU A 467 -10.60 4.18 -7.62
N ARG A 468 -11.14 3.38 -8.54
CA ARG A 468 -12.55 3.49 -8.99
C ARG A 468 -13.51 3.51 -7.80
N ARG A 469 -13.30 2.59 -6.85
CA ARG A 469 -14.13 2.41 -5.65
C ARG A 469 -13.76 3.28 -4.45
N ASP A 470 -12.82 4.20 -4.59
CA ASP A 470 -12.30 5.02 -3.48
C ASP A 470 -11.69 4.21 -2.32
N ALA A 471 -11.22 3.01 -2.64
CA ALA A 471 -10.70 1.99 -1.72
C ALA A 471 -9.16 1.97 -1.65
N PHE A 472 -8.46 2.73 -2.48
CA PHE A 472 -7.01 2.82 -2.44
C PHE A 472 -6.55 3.48 -1.11
N PRO A 473 -5.46 3.04 -0.47
CA PRO A 473 -4.95 3.67 0.75
C PRO A 473 -4.59 5.15 0.56
N GLN A 474 -4.91 6.00 1.55
CA GLN A 474 -4.51 7.41 1.59
C GLN A 474 -2.99 7.57 1.61
N VAL A 475 -2.32 6.69 2.37
CA VAL A 475 -0.87 6.51 2.33
C VAL A 475 -0.61 5.07 1.91
N LEU A 476 0.20 4.89 0.87
CA LEU A 476 0.85 3.62 0.54
C LEU A 476 2.34 3.88 0.33
N ASN A 477 3.07 4.19 1.41
CA ASN A 477 4.49 4.58 1.30
C ASN A 477 5.37 3.35 1.19
N PHE A 478 6.35 3.36 0.27
CA PHE A 478 7.33 2.30 0.07
C PHE A 478 8.73 2.78 0.51
N SER A 479 9.60 1.87 0.94
CA SER A 479 10.98 2.16 1.35
C SER A 479 11.85 0.90 1.22
N THR A 480 13.16 1.02 1.41
CA THR A 480 14.12 -0.09 1.52
C THR A 480 15.23 0.31 2.50
N THR A 481 15.76 -0.68 3.21
CA THR A 481 17.09 -0.68 3.86
C THR A 481 18.00 -1.65 3.10
N ASP A 482 19.22 -1.88 3.56
CA ASP A 482 20.09 -2.92 3.00
C ASP A 482 19.49 -4.33 3.25
N ASP A 483 18.93 -4.57 4.44
CA ASP A 483 18.41 -5.87 4.87
C ASP A 483 16.94 -6.15 4.46
N TYR A 484 16.13 -5.11 4.21
CA TYR A 484 14.66 -5.25 4.12
C TYR A 484 13.94 -4.30 3.14
N LEU A 485 12.83 -4.77 2.57
CA LEU A 485 11.87 -3.98 1.77
C LEU A 485 10.71 -3.49 2.64
N HIS A 486 10.26 -2.23 2.46
CA HIS A 486 9.24 -1.54 3.27
C HIS A 486 7.99 -1.02 2.48
N VAL A 487 6.74 -1.17 2.99
CA VAL A 487 5.45 -0.64 2.45
C VAL A 487 4.29 -0.53 3.48
N VAL A 488 3.90 0.70 3.84
CA VAL A 488 2.91 1.01 4.89
C VAL A 488 1.59 1.46 4.29
N GLY A 489 0.47 1.00 4.84
CA GLY A 489 -0.88 1.41 4.46
C GLY A 489 -1.58 2.24 5.54
N LEU A 490 -2.07 3.43 5.17
CA LEU A 490 -3.17 4.10 5.86
C LEU A 490 -4.44 3.96 5.01
N ARG A 491 -5.45 3.26 5.52
CA ARG A 491 -6.77 3.17 4.91
C ARG A 491 -7.86 3.61 5.89
N ALA A 492 -8.35 4.82 5.69
CA ALA A 492 -9.57 5.36 6.31
C ALA A 492 -10.16 6.44 5.38
N GLY A 493 -11.37 6.21 4.86
CA GLY A 493 -12.10 7.25 4.13
C GLY A 493 -12.61 8.36 5.05
N ALA A 494 -13.19 9.43 4.49
CA ALA A 494 -13.66 10.59 5.28
C ALA A 494 -14.52 10.18 6.49
N ASN A 495 -15.47 9.26 6.32
CA ASN A 495 -16.37 8.85 7.42
C ASN A 495 -15.76 7.78 8.35
N GLN A 496 -14.43 7.72 8.49
CA GLN A 496 -13.67 6.68 9.19
C GLN A 496 -12.45 7.24 9.95
N LEU A 497 -12.04 6.51 10.99
CA LEU A 497 -10.73 6.60 11.66
C LEU A 497 -9.88 5.37 11.29
N ALA A 498 -8.57 5.37 11.60
CA ALA A 498 -7.66 4.28 11.29
C ALA A 498 -7.15 3.57 12.56
N ALA A 499 -5.84 3.54 12.82
CA ALA A 499 -5.31 3.09 14.12
C ALA A 499 -5.27 4.25 15.12
N PRO A 500 -5.50 4.01 16.43
CA PRO A 500 -5.38 5.03 17.48
C PRO A 500 -3.94 5.26 17.96
N GLY A 501 -2.96 4.57 17.39
CA GLY A 501 -1.56 4.65 17.79
C GLY A 501 -0.66 3.74 16.96
N GLU A 502 0.55 3.51 17.46
CA GLU A 502 1.55 2.67 16.79
C GLU A 502 1.24 1.16 16.91
N PRO A 503 1.64 0.33 15.92
CA PRO A 503 1.52 -1.12 15.98
C PRO A 503 2.42 -1.75 17.06
N PRO A 504 2.05 -2.92 17.62
CA PRO A 504 2.92 -3.69 18.51
C PRO A 504 4.24 -4.05 17.82
N ALA A 505 5.29 -4.23 18.62
CA ALA A 505 6.62 -4.55 18.12
C ALA A 505 6.72 -5.97 17.53
N LEU A 506 7.57 -6.15 16.53
CA LEU A 506 8.06 -7.47 16.16
C LEU A 506 9.18 -7.86 17.14
N THR A 507 9.09 -9.09 17.67
CA THR A 507 9.95 -9.65 18.73
C THR A 507 11.30 -10.15 18.22
N ALA A 508 11.47 -10.25 16.91
CA ALA A 508 12.70 -10.68 16.25
C ALA A 508 12.74 -10.17 14.80
N ASN A 509 13.91 -10.28 14.16
CA ASN A 509 14.06 -10.11 12.72
C ASN A 509 13.40 -11.30 12.01
N HIS A 510 12.21 -11.11 11.47
CA HIS A 510 11.45 -12.11 10.72
C HIS A 510 11.67 -11.97 9.20
N ASP A 511 11.61 -13.07 8.46
CA ASP A 511 11.73 -13.10 6.98
C ASP A 511 10.47 -12.63 6.28
N LEU A 512 9.33 -12.84 6.93
CA LEU A 512 8.05 -12.21 6.62
C LEU A 512 7.45 -11.70 7.93
N GLY A 513 6.90 -10.50 7.96
CA GLY A 513 6.10 -9.99 9.08
C GLY A 513 4.79 -9.37 8.60
N VAL A 514 3.78 -9.30 9.45
CA VAL A 514 2.49 -8.63 9.23
C VAL A 514 2.06 -7.98 10.54
N ARG A 515 1.60 -6.73 10.51
CA ARG A 515 0.97 -6.01 11.61
C ARG A 515 -0.22 -5.23 11.04
N LEU A 516 -1.41 -5.54 11.51
CA LEU A 516 -2.68 -5.14 10.92
C LEU A 516 -3.61 -4.67 12.03
N HIS A 517 -4.03 -3.40 12.01
CA HIS A 517 -5.08 -2.94 12.91
C HIS A 517 -6.44 -3.26 12.30
N GLU A 518 -7.39 -3.68 13.13
CA GLU A 518 -8.72 -4.15 12.71
C GLU A 518 -9.50 -3.16 11.83
N SER A 519 -9.24 -1.85 11.96
CA SER A 519 -9.84 -0.81 11.13
C SER A 519 -9.48 -0.96 9.65
N PHE A 520 -8.33 -1.54 9.28
CA PHE A 520 -7.94 -1.68 7.88
C PHE A 520 -8.94 -2.52 7.09
N ALA A 521 -9.34 -3.69 7.62
CA ALA A 521 -10.30 -4.58 6.97
C ALA A 521 -11.69 -3.93 6.87
N GLY A 522 -12.18 -3.33 7.96
CA GLY A 522 -13.46 -2.62 7.98
C GLY A 522 -13.51 -1.42 7.04
N ASN A 523 -12.42 -0.65 6.96
CA ASN A 523 -12.33 0.55 6.13
C ASN A 523 -12.16 0.24 4.64
N LEU A 524 -11.37 -0.80 4.33
CA LEU A 524 -11.18 -1.29 2.96
C LEU A 524 -12.48 -1.92 2.44
N SER A 525 -13.15 -2.76 3.23
CA SER A 525 -14.39 -3.43 2.82
C SER A 525 -15.52 -2.44 2.54
N GLN A 526 -15.62 -1.34 3.29
CA GLN A 526 -16.66 -0.33 3.09
C GLN A 526 -16.56 0.33 1.71
N ALA A 527 -15.35 0.64 1.24
CA ALA A 527 -15.15 1.18 -0.10
C ALA A 527 -15.24 0.09 -1.19
N ALA A 528 -14.52 -1.02 -1.01
CA ALA A 528 -14.44 -2.09 -2.00
C ALA A 528 -15.75 -2.85 -2.20
N LEU A 529 -16.52 -3.10 -1.14
CA LEU A 529 -17.70 -3.96 -1.14
C LEU A 529 -19.00 -3.23 -0.74
N GLY A 530 -18.94 -1.97 -0.33
CA GLY A 530 -20.11 -1.20 0.10
C GLY A 530 -21.24 -1.23 -0.94
N GLY A 531 -22.37 -1.82 -0.57
CA GLY A 531 -23.54 -1.99 -1.45
C GLY A 531 -23.39 -2.95 -2.63
N VAL A 532 -22.27 -3.67 -2.77
CA VAL A 532 -22.07 -4.68 -3.82
C VAL A 532 -22.97 -5.89 -3.56
N THR A 533 -23.53 -6.48 -4.61
CA THR A 533 -24.19 -7.79 -4.53
C THR A 533 -23.21 -8.90 -4.89
N LEU A 534 -22.99 -9.82 -3.96
CA LEU A 534 -22.27 -11.07 -4.16
C LEU A 534 -23.28 -12.19 -4.39
N THR A 535 -23.23 -12.85 -5.55
CA THR A 535 -23.92 -14.13 -5.80
C THR A 535 -23.06 -15.28 -5.28
N ASP A 536 -23.69 -16.43 -5.08
CA ASP A 536 -23.01 -17.72 -4.86
C ASP A 536 -22.08 -18.10 -6.01
N GLU A 537 -22.50 -17.98 -7.26
CA GLU A 537 -21.63 -18.15 -8.44
C GLU A 537 -20.35 -17.30 -8.33
N ARG A 538 -20.49 -16.01 -8.02
CA ARG A 538 -19.33 -15.10 -7.92
C ARG A 538 -18.49 -15.35 -6.66
N LEU A 539 -19.07 -15.92 -5.60
CA LEU A 539 -18.33 -16.40 -4.43
C LEU A 539 -17.50 -17.64 -4.78
N VAL A 540 -18.05 -18.57 -5.55
CA VAL A 540 -17.35 -19.76 -6.07
C VAL A 540 -16.17 -19.34 -6.95
N GLU A 541 -16.38 -18.44 -7.92
CA GLU A 541 -15.29 -17.89 -8.75
C GLU A 541 -14.18 -17.24 -7.91
N LEU A 542 -14.56 -16.43 -6.91
CA LEU A 542 -13.59 -15.76 -6.02
C LEU A 542 -12.78 -16.77 -5.20
N VAL A 543 -13.44 -17.81 -4.66
CA VAL A 543 -12.77 -18.85 -3.88
C VAL A 543 -11.84 -19.68 -4.75
N GLU A 544 -12.24 -20.04 -5.97
CA GLU A 544 -11.37 -20.75 -6.91
C GLU A 544 -10.15 -19.90 -7.30
N GLN A 545 -10.36 -18.61 -7.61
CA GLN A 545 -9.30 -17.65 -7.92
C GLN A 545 -8.29 -17.46 -6.77
N LEU A 546 -8.74 -17.58 -5.51
CA LEU A 546 -7.88 -17.43 -4.32
C LEU A 546 -7.19 -18.72 -3.87
N THR A 547 -7.82 -19.88 -4.05
CA THR A 547 -7.38 -21.14 -3.44
C THR A 547 -6.97 -22.24 -4.41
N GLY A 548 -7.30 -22.09 -5.70
CA GLY A 548 -7.01 -23.03 -6.79
C GLY A 548 -7.94 -24.22 -6.86
N SER A 549 -9.07 -24.20 -6.14
CA SER A 549 -10.08 -25.26 -6.11
C SER A 549 -11.36 -24.79 -5.42
N VAL A 550 -12.53 -25.19 -5.91
CA VAL A 550 -13.80 -25.00 -5.18
C VAL A 550 -13.93 -26.02 -4.03
N PRO A 551 -14.33 -25.62 -2.80
CA PRO A 551 -14.68 -26.56 -1.74
C PRO A 551 -15.95 -27.37 -2.06
N GLU A 552 -16.01 -28.62 -1.60
CA GLU A 552 -17.21 -29.47 -1.70
C GLU A 552 -18.47 -28.79 -1.14
N GLU A 553 -18.33 -28.01 -0.06
CA GLU A 553 -19.44 -27.30 0.59
C GLU A 553 -19.96 -26.08 -0.20
N MET A 554 -19.26 -25.71 -1.30
CA MET A 554 -19.59 -24.59 -2.19
C MET A 554 -19.95 -25.04 -3.61
N VAL A 555 -19.97 -26.35 -3.92
CA VAL A 555 -20.36 -26.83 -5.25
C VAL A 555 -21.84 -26.53 -5.51
N ILE A 556 -22.11 -25.85 -6.61
CA ILE A 556 -23.46 -25.54 -7.09
C ILE A 556 -23.95 -26.69 -7.99
N THR A 557 -25.16 -27.14 -7.75
CA THR A 557 -25.85 -28.23 -8.48
C THR A 557 -27.21 -27.76 -9.01
N GLU A 558 -27.89 -28.55 -9.85
CA GLU A 558 -29.24 -28.23 -10.33
C GLU A 558 -30.27 -28.09 -9.18
N ASP A 559 -30.09 -28.84 -8.08
CA ASP A 559 -30.90 -28.72 -6.85
C ASP A 559 -30.52 -27.53 -5.95
N THR A 560 -29.53 -26.71 -6.33
CA THR A 560 -29.01 -25.62 -5.50
C THR A 560 -29.82 -24.34 -5.68
N ASP A 561 -30.68 -24.05 -4.70
CA ASP A 561 -31.39 -22.78 -4.51
C ASP A 561 -30.42 -21.58 -4.63
N PRO A 562 -30.47 -20.77 -5.72
CA PRO A 562 -29.48 -19.73 -5.98
C PRO A 562 -29.65 -18.55 -5.02
N TRP A 563 -28.57 -18.02 -4.48
CA TRP A 563 -28.60 -17.00 -3.42
C TRP A 563 -27.62 -15.85 -3.63
N SER A 564 -27.95 -14.71 -3.02
CA SER A 564 -27.09 -13.53 -3.04
C SER A 564 -27.16 -12.72 -1.75
N ILE A 565 -26.10 -11.97 -1.48
CA ILE A 565 -26.03 -10.97 -0.41
C ILE A 565 -25.68 -9.63 -1.06
N THR A 566 -26.58 -8.66 -0.97
CA THR A 566 -26.21 -7.25 -1.14
C THR A 566 -25.64 -6.77 0.19
N PHE A 567 -24.34 -6.51 0.20
CA PHE A 567 -23.60 -5.99 1.35
C PHE A 567 -24.17 -4.67 1.85
N ASP A 568 -24.02 -4.39 3.15
CA ASP A 568 -24.31 -3.07 3.71
C ASP A 568 -23.44 -1.99 3.03
N SER A 569 -23.83 -0.72 3.15
CA SER A 569 -23.02 0.40 2.69
C SER A 569 -21.92 0.79 3.70
N GLU A 570 -21.95 0.25 4.93
CA GLU A 570 -21.01 0.55 6.02
C GLU A 570 -20.37 -0.73 6.59
N ARG A 571 -19.04 -0.76 6.76
CA ARG A 571 -18.21 -1.90 7.22
C ARG A 571 -18.81 -3.30 6.90
N PRO A 572 -19.05 -3.64 5.61
CA PRO A 572 -19.76 -4.86 5.20
C PRO A 572 -19.00 -6.16 5.47
N ILE A 573 -17.67 -6.11 5.56
CA ILE A 573 -16.85 -7.15 6.19
C ILE A 573 -16.01 -6.47 7.26
N ASP A 574 -15.93 -7.06 8.44
CA ASP A 574 -15.36 -6.44 9.62
C ASP A 574 -14.57 -7.43 10.46
N THR A 575 -13.56 -6.94 11.18
CA THR A 575 -12.73 -7.72 12.11
C THR A 575 -12.70 -7.07 13.50
N ARG A 576 -12.42 -7.87 14.52
CA ARG A 576 -11.95 -7.48 15.86
C ARG A 576 -10.74 -8.33 16.22
N PHE A 577 -9.76 -7.78 16.95
CA PHE A 577 -8.59 -8.49 17.47
C PHE A 577 -8.44 -8.17 18.98
N ASP A 578 -8.68 -9.14 19.85
CA ASP A 578 -8.90 -8.95 21.30
C ASP A 578 -8.68 -10.28 22.04
N ASP A 579 -7.90 -10.33 23.13
CA ASP A 579 -7.55 -11.53 23.93
C ASP A 579 -7.29 -12.79 23.09
N GLN A 580 -6.35 -12.72 22.15
CA GLN A 580 -5.99 -13.81 21.21
C GLN A 580 -7.15 -14.32 20.33
N ASN A 581 -8.28 -13.60 20.25
CA ASN A 581 -9.42 -13.93 19.40
C ASN A 581 -9.49 -12.99 18.17
N VAL A 582 -9.90 -13.56 17.03
CA VAL A 582 -10.45 -12.78 15.90
C VAL A 582 -11.95 -13.00 15.80
N THR A 583 -12.73 -11.93 15.81
CA THR A 583 -14.15 -11.97 15.40
C THR A 583 -14.27 -11.44 13.98
N ILE A 584 -14.68 -12.31 13.05
CA ILE A 584 -15.01 -11.91 11.67
C ILE A 584 -16.52 -11.67 11.59
N SER A 585 -16.93 -10.53 11.05
CA SER A 585 -18.34 -10.17 10.83
C SER A 585 -18.61 -9.82 9.36
N ILE A 586 -19.78 -10.22 8.86
CA ILE A 586 -20.31 -9.86 7.55
C ILE A 586 -21.65 -9.16 7.76
N ARG A 587 -21.88 -8.01 7.09
CA ARG A 587 -23.12 -7.22 7.19
C ARG A 587 -23.76 -7.09 5.82
N GLY A 588 -25.01 -7.54 5.69
CA GLY A 588 -25.82 -7.41 4.47
C GLY A 588 -27.11 -6.62 4.71
N LYS A 589 -27.62 -5.96 3.66
CA LYS A 589 -28.87 -5.17 3.66
C LYS A 589 -29.99 -5.76 2.80
N LYS A 590 -29.65 -6.67 1.89
CA LYS A 590 -30.61 -7.50 1.12
C LYS A 590 -30.03 -8.92 0.95
N PHE A 591 -30.90 -9.91 1.00
CA PHE A 591 -30.59 -11.33 0.81
C PHE A 591 -31.61 -11.94 -0.15
N THR A 592 -31.17 -12.87 -1.01
CA THR A 592 -32.07 -13.67 -1.87
C THR A 592 -31.85 -15.16 -1.71
N ARG A 593 -32.89 -15.97 -1.98
CA ARG A 593 -32.81 -17.43 -2.16
C ARG A 593 -33.92 -17.89 -3.10
N GLY A 594 -33.58 -18.30 -4.31
CA GLY A 594 -34.54 -18.51 -5.39
C GLY A 594 -35.41 -17.25 -5.58
N ALA A 595 -36.73 -17.44 -5.66
CA ALA A 595 -37.70 -16.33 -5.71
C ALA A 595 -37.90 -15.56 -4.39
N THR A 596 -37.26 -15.96 -3.28
CA THR A 596 -37.40 -15.28 -1.98
C THR A 596 -36.45 -14.10 -1.86
N GLU A 597 -36.94 -12.92 -1.49
CA GLU A 597 -36.12 -11.73 -1.19
C GLU A 597 -36.40 -11.24 0.24
N LEU A 598 -35.35 -10.82 0.95
CA LEU A 598 -35.44 -10.18 2.27
C LEU A 598 -34.61 -8.89 2.30
N ARG A 599 -35.25 -7.74 2.54
CA ARG A 599 -34.60 -6.40 2.63
C ARG A 599 -34.44 -5.94 4.07
N ASN A 600 -33.71 -6.71 4.86
CA ASN A 600 -33.40 -6.37 6.25
C ASN A 600 -31.88 -6.37 6.47
N ARG A 601 -31.42 -5.51 7.38
CA ARG A 601 -30.05 -5.58 7.91
C ARG A 601 -29.88 -6.88 8.71
N LEU A 602 -28.82 -7.62 8.39
CA LEU A 602 -28.46 -8.88 9.02
C LEU A 602 -26.93 -8.93 9.16
N LYS A 603 -26.46 -9.23 10.37
CA LYS A 603 -25.04 -9.47 10.69
C LYS A 603 -24.82 -10.98 10.86
N ILE A 604 -23.83 -11.53 10.19
CA ILE A 604 -23.30 -12.88 10.40
C ILE A 604 -21.93 -12.72 11.07
N SER A 605 -21.61 -13.47 12.12
CA SER A 605 -20.27 -13.43 12.71
C SER A 605 -19.81 -14.74 13.34
N ALA A 606 -18.50 -14.99 13.26
CA ALA A 606 -17.81 -16.10 13.89
C ALA A 606 -16.57 -15.58 14.62
N THR A 607 -16.39 -16.00 15.87
CA THR A 607 -15.18 -15.73 16.66
C THR A 607 -14.26 -16.95 16.62
N TYR A 608 -12.96 -16.73 16.55
CA TYR A 608 -11.93 -17.77 16.53
C TYR A 608 -10.82 -17.41 17.52
N LYS A 609 -10.46 -18.35 18.39
CA LYS A 609 -9.23 -18.26 19.18
C LYS A 609 -8.03 -18.64 18.30
N LEU A 610 -6.97 -17.84 18.30
CA LEU A 610 -5.73 -18.10 17.58
C LEU A 610 -4.74 -18.81 18.51
N GLU A 611 -4.19 -19.93 18.05
CA GLU A 611 -3.22 -20.74 18.80
C GLU A 611 -2.04 -21.13 17.88
N ARG A 612 -0.80 -20.86 18.28
CA ARG A 612 0.38 -21.29 17.52
C ARG A 612 0.56 -22.81 17.68
N ILE A 613 0.64 -23.53 16.56
CA ILE A 613 0.84 -24.99 16.52
C ILE A 613 2.11 -25.36 15.75
N GLY A 614 3.17 -25.72 16.47
CA GLY A 614 4.47 -26.06 15.88
C GLY A 614 5.04 -24.92 15.04
N GLN A 615 5.05 -25.09 13.71
CA GLN A 615 5.51 -24.12 12.71
C GLN A 615 4.37 -23.26 12.10
N GLY A 616 3.15 -23.32 12.64
CA GLY A 616 2.01 -22.59 12.07
C GLY A 616 0.96 -22.18 13.09
N ILE A 617 -0.30 -22.11 12.65
CA ILE A 617 -1.41 -21.54 13.43
C ILE A 617 -2.68 -22.39 13.30
N LYS A 618 -3.41 -22.48 14.40
CA LYS A 618 -4.75 -23.02 14.51
C LYS A 618 -5.70 -21.89 14.86
N LEU A 619 -6.82 -21.82 14.17
CA LEU A 619 -7.96 -20.98 14.52
C LEU A 619 -9.08 -21.94 14.94
N THR A 620 -9.46 -21.91 16.22
CA THR A 620 -10.55 -22.72 16.78
C THR A 620 -11.77 -21.84 17.02
N ARG A 621 -12.87 -22.15 16.33
CA ARG A 621 -14.11 -21.35 16.36
C ARG A 621 -14.79 -21.46 17.72
N GLN A 622 -15.07 -20.31 18.32
CA GLN A 622 -15.72 -20.20 19.62
C GLN A 622 -17.24 -20.23 19.43
N GLY A 623 -17.81 -21.43 19.50
CA GLY A 623 -19.25 -21.67 19.42
C GLY A 623 -19.83 -21.77 18.01
N GLU A 624 -21.13 -21.48 17.89
CA GLU A 624 -21.88 -21.44 16.64
C GLU A 624 -21.73 -20.11 15.89
N VAL A 625 -21.98 -20.10 14.59
CA VAL A 625 -22.08 -18.87 13.79
C VAL A 625 -23.30 -18.06 14.25
N GLN A 626 -23.03 -16.84 14.72
CA GLN A 626 -24.06 -15.91 15.18
C GLN A 626 -24.71 -15.20 13.99
N ILE A 627 -26.03 -15.06 14.04
CA ILE A 627 -26.82 -14.35 13.02
C ILE A 627 -27.83 -13.42 13.70
N ASP A 628 -27.60 -12.13 13.57
CA ASP A 628 -28.37 -11.08 14.23
C ASP A 628 -29.13 -10.24 13.21
N PHE A 629 -30.31 -9.77 13.61
CA PHE A 629 -31.05 -8.71 12.92
C PHE A 629 -31.01 -7.45 13.80
N PRO A 630 -30.10 -6.51 13.57
CA PRO A 630 -29.97 -5.31 14.39
C PRO A 630 -31.30 -4.57 14.58
N GLY A 631 -31.64 -4.23 15.82
CA GLY A 631 -32.89 -3.58 16.21
C GLY A 631 -34.13 -4.49 16.31
N SER A 632 -34.08 -5.77 15.90
CA SER A 632 -35.25 -6.66 15.89
C SER A 632 -35.41 -7.44 17.20
N LYS A 633 -36.36 -7.05 18.05
CA LYS A 633 -36.67 -7.76 19.33
C LYS A 633 -37.43 -9.09 19.14
N ARG A 634 -38.06 -9.30 18.00
CA ARG A 634 -38.71 -10.55 17.54
C ARG A 634 -38.49 -10.67 16.04
N LEU A 635 -38.45 -11.91 15.53
CA LEU A 635 -38.24 -12.19 14.11
C LEU A 635 -39.56 -12.62 13.44
N SER A 636 -39.79 -12.16 12.21
CA SER A 636 -40.86 -12.67 11.34
C SER A 636 -40.56 -14.10 10.85
N ALA A 637 -41.56 -14.80 10.32
CA ALA A 637 -41.36 -16.10 9.69
C ALA A 637 -40.32 -16.07 8.54
N SER A 638 -40.28 -14.99 7.75
CA SER A 638 -39.28 -14.81 6.68
C SER A 638 -37.87 -14.53 7.23
N GLN A 639 -37.74 -13.76 8.32
CA GLN A 639 -36.47 -13.57 9.01
C GLN A 639 -35.96 -14.87 9.66
N VAL A 640 -36.85 -15.69 10.24
CA VAL A 640 -36.48 -17.02 10.78
C VAL A 640 -36.04 -17.96 9.66
N ALA A 641 -36.79 -18.04 8.55
CA ALA A 641 -36.41 -18.88 7.41
C ALA A 641 -35.06 -18.48 6.80
N MET A 642 -34.79 -17.18 6.66
CA MET A 642 -33.51 -16.67 6.18
C MET A 642 -32.38 -16.89 7.20
N LYS A 643 -32.64 -16.73 8.52
CA LYS A 643 -31.66 -17.05 9.57
C LYS A 643 -31.25 -18.51 9.55
N THR A 644 -32.19 -19.44 9.40
CA THR A 644 -31.89 -20.88 9.31
C THR A 644 -31.08 -21.21 8.06
N PHE A 645 -31.43 -20.63 6.90
CA PHE A 645 -30.69 -20.83 5.65
C PHE A 645 -29.27 -20.26 5.71
N MET A 646 -29.12 -19.00 6.13
CA MET A 646 -27.83 -18.34 6.30
C MET A 646 -26.99 -19.06 7.36
N LYS A 647 -27.57 -19.51 8.48
CA LYS A 647 -26.83 -20.26 9.51
C LYS A 647 -26.26 -21.54 8.92
N LYS A 648 -27.05 -22.34 8.21
CA LYS A 648 -26.54 -23.56 7.54
C LYS A 648 -25.38 -23.23 6.61
N ARG A 649 -25.58 -22.31 5.65
CA ARG A 649 -24.55 -21.93 4.67
C ARG A 649 -23.26 -21.43 5.34
N PHE A 650 -23.35 -20.58 6.36
CA PHE A 650 -22.18 -20.00 6.99
C PHE A 650 -21.55 -20.86 8.09
N GLU A 651 -22.26 -21.82 8.68
CA GLU A 651 -21.67 -22.89 9.51
C GLU A 651 -20.67 -23.73 8.69
N ASP A 652 -21.08 -24.13 7.49
CA ASP A 652 -20.24 -24.92 6.56
C ASP A 652 -19.00 -24.11 6.09
N MET A 653 -19.14 -22.79 5.95
CA MET A 653 -18.06 -21.87 5.53
C MET A 653 -17.10 -21.51 6.67
N PHE A 654 -17.60 -21.08 7.82
CA PHE A 654 -16.81 -20.76 9.00
C PHE A 654 -16.49 -22.05 9.76
N LYS A 655 -15.57 -22.87 9.23
CA LYS A 655 -15.26 -24.19 9.80
C LYS A 655 -14.79 -24.11 11.25
N THR A 656 -15.18 -25.10 12.05
CA THR A 656 -14.90 -25.17 13.50
C THR A 656 -13.42 -25.14 13.82
N GLU A 657 -12.58 -25.75 12.97
CA GLU A 657 -11.12 -25.66 13.07
C GLU A 657 -10.51 -25.31 11.71
N ILE A 658 -9.58 -24.37 11.72
CA ILE A 658 -8.74 -24.01 10.57
C ILE A 658 -7.28 -24.12 11.03
N ALA A 659 -6.56 -25.12 10.53
CA ALA A 659 -5.16 -25.35 10.85
C ALA A 659 -4.27 -25.10 9.63
N SER A 660 -3.13 -24.46 9.85
CA SER A 660 -2.06 -24.27 8.89
C SER A 660 -0.72 -24.64 9.53
N GLU A 661 0.10 -25.40 8.82
CA GLU A 661 1.44 -25.84 9.27
C GLU A 661 2.55 -24.83 8.89
N GLY A 662 2.17 -23.64 8.41
CA GLY A 662 3.05 -22.64 7.81
C GLY A 662 2.54 -22.18 6.44
N ILE A 663 2.98 -21.00 5.97
CA ILE A 663 2.45 -20.37 4.75
C ILE A 663 3.35 -20.69 3.54
N GLU A 664 2.78 -21.22 2.47
CA GLU A 664 3.42 -21.37 1.15
C GLU A 664 3.11 -20.12 0.32
N LEU A 665 4.14 -19.39 -0.15
CA LEU A 665 3.92 -18.22 -1.02
C LEU A 665 3.71 -18.62 -2.50
N PRO A 666 2.92 -17.84 -3.27
CA PRO A 666 2.63 -18.15 -4.67
C PRO A 666 3.78 -17.82 -5.63
N GLY A 667 3.65 -18.26 -6.89
CA GLY A 667 4.60 -17.93 -7.97
C GLY A 667 6.00 -18.48 -7.72
N GLN A 668 7.03 -17.70 -8.03
CA GLN A 668 8.43 -18.10 -7.85
C GLN A 668 8.80 -18.30 -6.37
N PHE A 669 8.13 -17.61 -5.44
CA PHE A 669 8.37 -17.71 -4.00
C PHE A 669 8.00 -19.08 -3.40
N LYS A 670 7.38 -19.99 -4.16
CA LYS A 670 7.26 -21.41 -3.77
C LYS A 670 8.61 -22.08 -3.48
N LYS A 671 9.71 -21.57 -4.05
CA LYS A 671 11.10 -21.96 -3.72
C LYS A 671 11.42 -21.82 -2.22
N ALA A 672 10.72 -20.93 -1.49
CA ALA A 672 10.87 -20.77 -0.05
C ALA A 672 10.23 -21.89 0.79
N GLY A 673 9.43 -22.78 0.18
CA GLY A 673 8.69 -23.80 0.92
C GLY A 673 7.60 -23.21 1.82
N LYS A 674 7.37 -23.83 3.00
CA LYS A 674 6.46 -23.31 4.03
C LYS A 674 7.22 -22.39 4.98
N LEU A 675 6.76 -21.15 5.08
CA LEU A 675 7.20 -20.19 6.10
C LEU A 675 6.67 -20.61 7.48
N SER A 676 7.59 -20.76 8.43
CA SER A 676 7.30 -21.17 9.81
C SER A 676 6.90 -19.97 10.67
N LEU A 677 5.76 -20.03 11.34
CA LEU A 677 5.28 -18.97 12.23
C LEU A 677 6.06 -18.96 13.55
N GLN A 678 6.62 -17.81 13.90
CA GLN A 678 7.44 -17.59 15.08
C GLN A 678 6.76 -16.64 16.06
N GLN A 679 6.20 -15.53 15.58
CA GLN A 679 5.42 -14.59 16.38
C GLN A 679 3.94 -14.66 16.05
N LEU A 680 3.11 -14.66 17.09
CA LEU A 680 1.67 -14.47 17.05
C LEU A 680 1.28 -13.53 18.20
N TYR A 681 0.58 -12.45 17.86
CA TYR A 681 -0.04 -11.48 18.75
C TYR A 681 -1.39 -11.10 18.13
N CYS A 682 -2.44 -10.99 18.93
CA CYS A 682 -3.79 -10.66 18.47
C CYS A 682 -4.57 -10.04 19.62
N ASP A 683 -4.35 -8.75 19.86
CA ASP A 683 -4.85 -8.01 21.03
C ASP A 683 -4.85 -6.49 20.77
N ASP A 684 -5.51 -5.70 21.60
CA ASP A 684 -5.59 -4.22 21.48
C ASP A 684 -5.99 -3.72 20.07
N GLY A 685 -6.85 -4.45 19.36
CA GLY A 685 -7.23 -4.14 17.98
C GLY A 685 -6.14 -4.45 16.93
N TRP A 686 -5.03 -5.09 17.29
CA TRP A 686 -3.90 -5.42 16.41
C TRP A 686 -3.65 -6.93 16.28
N LEU A 687 -3.57 -7.40 15.03
CA LEU A 687 -2.99 -8.70 14.67
C LEU A 687 -1.53 -8.48 14.24
N ALA A 688 -0.57 -9.10 14.93
CA ALA A 688 0.84 -9.11 14.54
C ALA A 688 1.41 -10.54 14.43
N LEU A 689 2.04 -10.82 13.30
CA LEU A 689 2.52 -12.14 12.88
C LEU A 689 3.94 -12.02 12.33
N GLY A 690 4.78 -13.00 12.60
CA GLY A 690 6.16 -13.06 12.10
C GLY A 690 6.58 -14.48 11.76
N TRP A 691 7.22 -14.66 10.60
CA TRP A 691 7.62 -15.96 10.07
C TRP A 691 9.10 -16.00 9.68
N HIS A 692 9.71 -17.19 9.77
CA HIS A 692 11.00 -17.52 9.15
C HIS A 692 10.84 -18.54 8.03
N HIS A 693 11.58 -18.34 6.94
CA HIS A 693 11.71 -19.35 5.88
C HIS A 693 12.66 -20.48 6.29
N PRO A 694 12.47 -21.73 5.85
CA PRO A 694 13.30 -22.86 6.28
C PRO A 694 14.77 -22.70 5.84
N PRO A 695 15.76 -23.18 6.61
CA PRO A 695 17.17 -23.14 6.22
C PRO A 695 17.43 -23.75 4.84
N LEU A 696 18.41 -23.23 4.11
CA LEU A 696 18.73 -23.64 2.72
C LEU A 696 18.94 -25.14 2.59
N ASP A 697 19.61 -25.78 3.55
CA ASP A 697 19.91 -27.23 3.55
C ASP A 697 18.65 -28.11 3.60
N ALA A 698 17.54 -27.58 4.14
CA ALA A 698 16.26 -28.28 4.16
C ALA A 698 15.49 -28.17 2.81
N ARG A 699 15.98 -27.35 1.87
CA ARG A 699 15.34 -27.11 0.56
C ARG A 699 15.87 -28.04 -0.54
N THR A 700 17.09 -28.55 -0.40
CA THR A 700 17.71 -29.51 -1.33
C THR A 700 17.27 -30.95 -1.07
N ALA A 701 17.05 -31.34 0.18
CA ALA A 701 16.66 -32.70 0.62
C ALA A 701 15.24 -33.16 0.22
N LYS A 702 14.69 -32.64 -0.88
CA LYS A 702 13.39 -32.97 -1.48
C LYS A 702 13.42 -33.02 -3.01
N LYS A 703 14.59 -33.27 -3.60
CA LYS A 703 14.81 -33.44 -5.04
C LYS A 703 15.19 -34.87 -5.47
N ASP A 704 15.27 -35.79 -4.51
CA ASP A 704 15.41 -37.23 -4.69
C ASP A 704 14.04 -37.92 -4.50
#